data_AF-A0A923E387-F1
#
_entry.id   AF-A0A923E387-F1
#
_cell.length_a   1.000
_cell.length_b   1.000
_cell.length_c   1.000
_cell.angle_alpha   90.00
_cell.angle_beta   90.00
_cell.angle_gamma   90.00
#
_symmetry.space_group_name_H-M   'P 1'
#
loop_
_entity.id
_entity.type
_entity.pdbx_description
1 polymer ?
#
loop_
_entity_poly.entity_id
_entity_poly.type
_entity_poly.pdbx_seq_one_letter_code
_entity_poly.pdbx_strand_id
1 'polypeptide(L)'
;MTTPLKPILAAVAGLSLLLTALPAASSAAEPPLVNVLLGKTPTTNATLLHGDGDSTAPQVAILHPEAATDGDTGFLSDDANVTKILAGKENGDPARLNGFNDWQDVYLQYDLGESRDIAKIRLFRNGYPAAASTFKNVKVEVSDSPDFASPTVLFDTADHRETREAQYAPQIVEPAKGPISARYLRVWQKGHFIENFNGAWSGYSNGVGFREIEVLATAKEGEEVPGTEAPRNLALGRIPYVYGLDPDNIAAISDGTLDGPPAVHNGLGEQWLQFEYRNSYRLSKISLALEPGDYRKITVDVRAAASVPQGRIVYSKTDAHVEQSPIVIDLDDMEISGRAVRFTVEKDAASATKYREIEIWGTGSSYDESAPAYTPPASQYSELVWNDEFDGEAVDEAKWNIIDGMANHGAIYNRGAVRIEKKDGESYLAIRTRNHGTTKDLLDAVHWDRYGNETLSDKVTWSSGRVETKNKFSFENGRMAVRAKPNDSQGIWPAIWMLAQDETGHDEIDVLEYLGQEPWNAWTTNHYGILGLNKASDGRAEVSPVAWSQDFHVFEVEWSPERITWYIDGKRVHSTTAGADLDGMHSRPMFPILETQVNGGWVGDVDTTRQRTKQSSDFLIDWVRVYQTKDQDLVRFDDLAEGGASGEYSISPSSRSEGLVALSDGSAPHEDKDNFFYGGQPRYETSRLAVADGARGEQSLVYEVPGVRDVHLTAYHRTLEHANDTLKDMPHGHSIREGAEGHYDFSVWRSVDGKNWEPATATTVDNFVEPHPAFARTTYDVRGLPEDTRFVKIVFPRSASAARSAGEKAGPGAQDVQLAKVTMLQRRPAAPSPEDPGMPPNGGGAEPQAPHKPSPSDERPAAPPLPDVRAGKAKAVQAKPGSSSLARTGSNAMGITGGALLLLGAGALLRRLRS
;
A
#
# COMPACT_ATOMS: atom_id res chain seq x y z
N MET A 1 84.40 -61.24 4.60
CA MET A 1 84.12 -62.27 3.58
C MET A 1 82.61 -62.43 3.47
N THR A 2 82.10 -62.32 2.24
CA THR A 2 80.86 -62.90 1.68
C THR A 2 79.80 -63.52 2.62
N THR A 3 78.55 -63.06 2.43
CA THR A 3 77.19 -63.66 2.60
C THR A 3 77.08 -65.17 2.95
N PRO A 4 75.98 -65.65 3.60
CA PRO A 4 74.58 -65.40 3.15
C PRO A 4 73.41 -65.30 4.18
N LEU A 5 72.31 -64.71 3.66
CA LEU A 5 70.85 -64.98 3.81
C LEU A 5 70.09 -64.80 5.16
N LYS A 6 69.51 -63.59 5.36
CA LYS A 6 68.07 -63.19 5.38
C LYS A 6 66.97 -64.15 5.98
N PRO A 7 65.82 -63.62 6.49
CA PRO A 7 65.65 -62.82 7.71
C PRO A 7 64.34 -63.14 8.51
N ILE A 8 64.16 -62.52 9.68
CA ILE A 8 63.11 -61.52 10.01
C ILE A 8 62.93 -61.47 11.54
N LEU A 9 63.61 -60.45 12.09
CA LEU A 9 63.35 -59.59 13.25
C LEU A 9 62.53 -60.07 14.46
N ALA A 10 63.31 -60.42 15.50
CA ALA A 10 63.54 -59.64 16.72
C ALA A 10 62.43 -59.51 17.80
N ALA A 11 62.76 -60.19 18.90
CA ALA A 11 62.22 -60.21 20.25
C ALA A 11 62.70 -59.00 21.10
N VAL A 12 61.84 -58.40 21.94
CA VAL A 12 61.66 -58.59 23.41
C VAL A 12 62.59 -57.76 24.31
N ALA A 13 61.95 -56.95 25.17
CA ALA A 13 62.20 -56.72 26.63
C ALA A 13 61.96 -55.24 26.98
N GLY A 14 61.23 -54.83 28.02
CA GLY A 14 60.52 -55.54 29.07
C GLY A 14 59.86 -54.54 30.05
N LEU A 15 58.99 -55.08 30.91
CA LEU A 15 58.56 -54.64 32.25
C LEU A 15 57.79 -53.31 32.46
N SER A 16 56.63 -53.48 33.12
CA SER A 16 56.03 -52.64 34.18
C SER A 16 54.84 -51.72 33.84
N LEU A 17 53.80 -51.87 34.67
CA LEU A 17 52.56 -51.08 34.84
C LEU A 17 51.50 -51.11 33.72
N LEU A 18 50.44 -51.91 33.91
CA LEU A 18 49.13 -51.65 33.31
C LEU A 18 48.43 -50.55 34.12
N LEU A 19 48.63 -49.30 33.70
CA LEU A 19 47.68 -48.22 33.93
C LEU A 19 46.92 -48.05 32.61
N THR A 20 45.63 -48.34 32.60
CA THR A 20 44.76 -48.12 31.43
C THR A 20 44.63 -46.61 31.19
N ALA A 21 45.47 -46.06 30.32
CA ALA A 21 45.24 -44.76 29.73
C ALA A 21 44.11 -44.89 28.70
N LEU A 22 42.93 -44.39 29.07
CA LEU A 22 41.87 -44.07 28.13
C LEU A 22 42.44 -43.16 27.03
N PRO A 23 42.09 -43.34 25.74
CA PRO A 23 42.36 -42.31 24.76
C PRO A 23 41.61 -41.06 25.20
N ALA A 24 42.31 -39.92 25.22
CA ALA A 24 41.68 -38.63 25.41
C ALA A 24 40.52 -38.54 24.41
N ALA A 25 39.31 -38.33 24.94
CA ALA A 25 38.15 -38.05 24.12
C ALA A 25 38.51 -36.87 23.22
N SER A 26 38.54 -37.12 21.91
CA SER A 26 38.39 -36.06 20.92
C SER A 26 37.18 -35.24 21.37
N SER A 27 37.38 -33.99 21.78
CA SER A 27 36.24 -33.10 22.00
C SER A 27 35.51 -33.05 20.67
N ALA A 28 34.30 -33.61 20.61
CA ALA A 28 33.43 -33.35 19.48
C ALA A 28 33.34 -31.82 19.37
N ALA A 29 33.73 -31.27 18.23
CA ALA A 29 33.60 -29.84 17.99
C ALA A 29 32.14 -29.46 18.23
N GLU A 30 31.89 -28.42 19.02
CA GLU A 30 30.52 -27.93 19.22
C GLU A 30 29.90 -27.64 17.86
N PRO A 31 28.63 -28.03 17.63
CA PRO A 31 28.01 -27.82 16.34
C PRO A 31 27.95 -26.31 16.04
N PRO A 32 28.20 -25.91 14.78
CA PRO A 32 28.24 -24.50 14.41
C PRO A 32 26.88 -23.83 14.70
N LEU A 33 26.94 -22.58 15.16
CA LEU A 33 25.76 -21.76 15.40
C LEU A 33 25.48 -20.85 14.20
N VAL A 34 24.20 -20.66 13.89
CA VAL A 34 23.72 -19.78 12.82
C VAL A 34 22.77 -18.73 13.38
N ASN A 35 22.88 -17.48 12.92
CA ASN A 35 21.92 -16.42 13.28
C ASN A 35 20.62 -16.62 12.49
N VAL A 36 19.58 -17.10 13.15
CA VAL A 36 18.28 -17.40 12.52
C VAL A 36 17.31 -16.22 12.51
N LEU A 37 17.73 -15.07 13.05
CA LEU A 37 16.93 -13.84 13.05
C LEU A 37 17.20 -12.94 11.84
N LEU A 38 18.25 -13.19 11.07
CA LEU A 38 18.62 -12.39 9.91
C LEU A 38 17.42 -12.24 8.97
N GLY A 39 17.11 -11.00 8.61
CA GLY A 39 16.08 -10.70 7.64
C GLY A 39 14.66 -10.52 8.22
N LYS A 40 14.42 -10.86 9.50
CA LYS A 40 13.07 -10.99 10.07
C LYS A 40 12.50 -9.67 10.59
N THR A 41 11.26 -9.35 10.23
CA THR A 41 10.57 -8.16 10.72
C THR A 41 9.83 -8.45 12.04
N PRO A 42 9.95 -7.61 13.09
CA PRO A 42 9.24 -7.78 14.35
C PRO A 42 7.77 -7.35 14.30
N THR A 43 7.02 -7.81 15.29
CA THR A 43 5.73 -7.26 15.73
C THR A 43 5.84 -6.74 17.17
N THR A 44 4.86 -5.96 17.64
CA THR A 44 4.88 -5.35 18.99
C THR A 44 3.50 -5.27 19.63
N ASN A 45 3.45 -5.19 20.97
CA ASN A 45 2.23 -4.89 21.76
C ASN A 45 2.11 -3.43 22.18
N ALA A 46 3.07 -2.58 21.85
CA ALA A 46 3.00 -1.17 22.20
C ALA A 46 1.69 -0.56 21.66
N THR A 47 1.32 0.63 22.16
CA THR A 47 0.15 1.39 21.67
C THR A 47 0.45 2.85 21.26
N LEU A 48 1.71 3.30 21.36
CA LEU A 48 2.11 4.68 21.02
C LEU A 48 2.78 4.83 19.65
N LEU A 49 2.46 5.94 18.98
CA LEU A 49 3.08 6.41 17.74
C LEU A 49 4.36 7.22 18.03
N HIS A 50 5.33 7.15 17.10
CA HIS A 50 6.40 8.16 17.03
C HIS A 50 5.81 9.47 16.49
N GLY A 51 6.18 10.62 17.08
CA GLY A 51 5.66 11.92 16.67
C GLY A 51 6.35 12.43 15.41
N ASP A 52 5.59 12.50 14.30
CA ASP A 52 5.69 13.46 13.18
C ASP A 52 4.88 12.95 11.97
N GLY A 53 3.61 12.62 12.19
CA GLY A 53 2.68 12.30 11.12
C GLY A 53 1.29 12.82 11.46
N ASP A 54 0.74 13.67 10.60
CA ASP A 54 -0.67 14.08 10.61
C ASP A 54 -1.55 12.84 10.34
N SER A 55 -1.75 11.98 11.35
CA SER A 55 -2.60 10.78 11.25
C SER A 55 -3.48 10.63 12.49
N THR A 56 -4.79 10.52 12.25
CA THR A 56 -5.84 10.37 13.26
C THR A 56 -6.19 8.92 13.61
N ALA A 57 -5.21 8.00 13.63
CA ALA A 57 -5.39 6.70 14.30
C ALA A 57 -4.12 6.24 15.07
N PRO A 58 -4.26 5.66 16.28
CA PRO A 58 -3.14 5.09 17.00
C PRO A 58 -2.78 3.72 16.42
N GLN A 59 -1.62 3.62 15.76
CA GLN A 59 -0.94 2.36 15.56
C GLN A 59 0.49 2.49 16.03
N VAL A 60 1.09 1.46 16.59
CA VAL A 60 2.49 1.60 16.98
C VAL A 60 3.39 1.53 15.79
N ALA A 61 4.17 2.57 15.64
CA ALA A 61 5.31 2.58 14.77
C ALA A 61 6.48 1.88 15.49
N ILE A 62 6.80 0.66 15.04
CA ILE A 62 8.17 0.19 15.14
C ILE A 62 8.95 1.01 14.10
N LEU A 63 9.85 1.87 14.55
CA LEU A 63 10.74 2.60 13.67
C LEU A 63 11.88 1.68 13.24
N HIS A 64 12.25 1.68 11.96
CA HIS A 64 13.31 0.85 11.37
C HIS A 64 13.24 -0.64 11.79
N PRO A 65 12.10 -1.33 11.56
CA PRO A 65 11.87 -2.69 12.06
C PRO A 65 12.90 -3.73 11.58
N GLU A 66 13.57 -3.46 10.47
CA GLU A 66 14.63 -4.30 9.89
C GLU A 66 16.00 -4.15 10.57
N ALA A 67 16.30 -3.00 11.18
CA ALA A 67 17.65 -2.66 11.61
C ALA A 67 18.20 -3.65 12.63
N ALA A 68 17.38 -4.15 13.57
CA ALA A 68 17.82 -5.11 14.57
C ALA A 68 18.00 -6.55 14.04
N THR A 69 17.91 -6.76 12.73
CA THR A 69 18.00 -8.09 12.09
C THR A 69 18.82 -8.06 10.79
N ASP A 70 19.57 -7.00 10.57
CA ASP A 70 20.35 -6.82 9.35
C ASP A 70 21.71 -7.53 9.44
N GLY A 71 22.14 -7.93 10.64
CA GLY A 71 23.43 -8.55 10.90
C GLY A 71 24.59 -7.57 11.01
N ASP A 72 24.33 -6.26 11.07
CA ASP A 72 25.32 -5.22 11.35
C ASP A 72 25.43 -5.02 12.88
N THR A 73 26.45 -5.61 13.47
CA THR A 73 26.78 -5.38 14.89
C THR A 73 27.56 -4.07 15.10
N GLY A 74 27.87 -3.36 14.01
CA GLY A 74 28.66 -2.15 13.96
C GLY A 74 28.03 -0.94 14.66
N PHE A 75 28.84 0.10 14.81
CA PHE A 75 28.45 1.33 15.49
C PHE A 75 28.15 2.43 14.48
N LEU A 76 26.89 2.88 14.44
CA LEU A 76 26.51 4.21 13.98
C LEU A 76 25.60 4.80 15.05
N SER A 77 25.98 5.96 15.62
CA SER A 77 25.25 6.63 16.71
C SER A 77 23.95 7.31 16.25
N ASP A 78 23.44 6.94 15.08
CA ASP A 78 22.26 7.55 14.48
C ASP A 78 21.03 6.70 14.77
N ASP A 79 19.95 7.34 15.21
CA ASP A 79 18.66 6.68 15.49
C ASP A 79 18.10 6.01 14.22
N ALA A 80 18.58 6.41 13.03
CA ALA A 80 18.21 5.84 11.73
C ALA A 80 18.53 4.34 11.57
N ASN A 81 19.43 3.78 12.38
CA ASN A 81 19.84 2.37 12.32
C ASN A 81 19.45 1.61 13.59
N VAL A 82 18.35 2.01 14.23
CA VAL A 82 17.88 1.40 15.47
C VAL A 82 16.42 1.00 15.30
N THR A 83 16.12 -0.28 15.45
CA THR A 83 14.74 -0.73 15.62
C THR A 83 14.20 -0.17 16.93
N LYS A 84 13.22 0.73 16.87
CA LYS A 84 12.77 1.52 18.03
C LYS A 84 11.27 1.47 18.23
N ILE A 85 10.84 1.16 19.46
CA ILE A 85 9.45 1.24 19.92
C ILE A 85 9.34 2.15 21.14
N LEU A 86 8.18 2.75 21.37
CA LEU A 86 7.94 3.64 22.52
C LEU A 86 7.17 2.92 23.62
N ALA A 87 7.72 2.95 24.84
CA ALA A 87 7.10 2.38 26.04
C ALA A 87 6.02 3.28 26.67
N GLY A 88 6.06 4.58 26.41
CA GLY A 88 5.17 5.55 27.05
C GLY A 88 5.38 6.99 26.55
N LYS A 89 4.59 7.95 27.03
CA LYS A 89 4.77 9.37 26.67
C LYS A 89 5.73 10.04 27.65
N GLU A 90 6.76 10.72 27.14
CA GLU A 90 7.62 11.57 27.94
C GLU A 90 6.89 12.87 28.32
N ASN A 91 7.02 13.33 29.57
CA ASN A 91 6.31 14.51 30.06
C ASN A 91 7.23 15.71 30.36
N GLY A 92 8.54 15.56 30.21
CA GLY A 92 9.55 16.60 30.41
C GLY A 92 9.75 17.02 31.88
N ASP A 93 9.09 16.35 32.84
CA ASP A 93 9.17 16.69 34.27
C ASP A 93 10.11 15.71 35.02
N PRO A 94 11.32 16.14 35.41
CA PRO A 94 12.24 15.30 36.17
C PRO A 94 11.68 14.84 37.53
N ALA A 95 10.82 15.63 38.17
CA ALA A 95 10.20 15.26 39.45
C ALA A 95 9.19 14.11 39.29
N ARG A 96 8.69 13.89 38.07
CA ARG A 96 7.84 12.76 37.68
C ARG A 96 8.59 11.70 36.89
N LEU A 97 9.91 11.68 36.97
CA LEU A 97 10.76 10.71 36.27
C LEU A 97 10.49 10.68 34.76
N ASN A 98 10.23 11.85 34.16
CA ASN A 98 9.83 11.99 32.75
C ASN A 98 8.57 11.18 32.35
N GLY A 99 7.74 10.76 33.31
CA GLY A 99 6.54 9.95 33.05
C GLY A 99 6.77 8.43 33.12
N PHE A 100 7.97 7.98 33.46
CA PHE A 100 8.36 6.55 33.50
C PHE A 100 7.35 5.63 34.21
N ASN A 101 6.74 6.10 35.29
CA ASN A 101 5.80 5.30 36.08
C ASN A 101 4.54 4.91 35.29
N ASP A 102 4.13 5.73 34.33
CA ASP A 102 2.92 5.55 33.52
C ASP A 102 3.17 4.71 32.26
N TRP A 103 4.44 4.43 31.94
CA TRP A 103 4.82 3.65 30.75
C TRP A 103 4.43 2.17 30.92
N GLN A 104 4.29 1.47 29.79
CA GLN A 104 3.98 0.04 29.73
C GLN A 104 5.21 -0.76 29.31
N ASP A 105 5.27 -2.03 29.70
CA ASP A 105 6.26 -2.95 29.15
C ASP A 105 5.89 -3.26 27.69
N VAL A 106 6.84 -3.07 26.78
CA VAL A 106 6.66 -3.28 25.35
C VAL A 106 7.62 -4.33 24.84
N TYR A 107 7.25 -5.08 23.80
CA TYR A 107 8.10 -6.10 23.20
C TYR A 107 8.34 -5.90 21.71
N LEU A 108 9.46 -6.46 21.25
CA LEU A 108 9.62 -6.92 19.88
C LEU A 108 9.43 -8.45 19.86
N GLN A 109 8.55 -8.93 18.99
CA GLN A 109 8.28 -10.35 18.76
C GLN A 109 8.69 -10.74 17.35
N TYR A 110 9.44 -11.83 17.23
CA TYR A 110 9.91 -12.38 15.96
C TYR A 110 9.42 -13.82 15.77
N ASP A 111 9.06 -14.16 14.52
CA ASP A 111 8.84 -15.53 14.06
C ASP A 111 10.08 -16.00 13.29
N LEU A 112 10.73 -17.05 13.77
CA LEU A 112 11.89 -17.65 13.12
C LEU A 112 11.50 -18.43 11.85
N GLY A 113 10.20 -18.65 11.63
CA GLY A 113 9.60 -19.42 10.53
C GLY A 113 9.35 -20.89 10.89
N GLU A 114 10.20 -21.44 11.75
CA GLU A 114 10.15 -22.82 12.23
C GLU A 114 10.83 -22.92 13.61
N SER A 115 10.61 -24.02 14.33
CA SER A 115 11.30 -24.26 15.61
C SER A 115 12.80 -24.50 15.38
N ARG A 116 13.63 -23.82 16.17
CA ARG A 116 15.09 -23.85 16.12
C ARG A 116 15.65 -24.13 17.51
N ASP A 117 16.75 -24.89 17.58
CA ASP A 117 17.46 -25.16 18.84
C ASP A 117 18.36 -23.97 19.19
N ILE A 118 17.78 -22.98 19.88
CA ILE A 118 18.41 -21.72 20.26
C ILE A 118 19.44 -21.99 21.35
N ALA A 119 20.72 -21.76 21.05
CA ALA A 119 21.82 -21.91 22.00
C ALA A 119 22.14 -20.58 22.71
N LYS A 120 22.01 -19.45 22.01
CA LYS A 120 22.40 -18.13 22.52
C LYS A 120 21.62 -17.01 21.85
N ILE A 121 21.30 -15.97 22.60
CA ILE A 121 20.75 -14.72 22.09
C ILE A 121 21.68 -13.58 22.47
N ARG A 122 21.96 -12.68 21.54
CA ARG A 122 22.75 -11.46 21.78
C ARG A 122 21.89 -10.25 21.49
N LEU A 123 21.72 -9.38 22.48
CA LEU A 123 20.96 -8.13 22.32
C LEU A 123 21.94 -6.95 22.25
N PHE A 124 22.08 -6.35 21.07
CA PHE A 124 22.83 -5.13 20.86
C PHE A 124 21.87 -3.95 20.98
N ARG A 125 21.96 -3.22 22.09
CA ARG A 125 21.03 -2.13 22.40
C ARG A 125 21.52 -0.79 21.85
N ASN A 126 20.61 0.17 21.75
CA ASN A 126 20.99 1.57 21.54
C ASN A 126 21.83 2.06 22.74
N GLY A 127 22.81 2.92 22.49
CA GLY A 127 23.72 3.40 23.52
C GLY A 127 24.29 4.79 23.20
N TYR A 128 24.95 5.42 24.17
CA TYR A 128 25.34 6.84 24.10
C TYR A 128 26.83 7.04 24.43
N PRO A 129 27.65 7.67 23.57
CA PRO A 129 29.11 7.74 23.76
C PRO A 129 29.58 8.31 25.11
N ALA A 130 28.79 9.19 25.71
CA ALA A 130 29.10 9.84 26.96
C ALA A 130 28.20 9.44 28.14
N ALA A 131 27.35 8.42 28.00
CA ALA A 131 26.37 8.01 29.02
C ALA A 131 26.10 6.51 29.09
N ALA A 132 25.88 5.97 30.29
CA ALA A 132 25.46 4.59 30.49
C ALA A 132 23.93 4.49 30.54
N SER A 133 23.39 3.43 29.95
CA SER A 133 21.96 3.10 30.03
C SER A 133 21.69 2.03 31.07
N THR A 134 20.56 2.18 31.78
CA THR A 134 19.95 1.13 32.60
C THR A 134 18.60 0.80 31.98
N PHE A 135 18.56 -0.27 31.18
CA PHE A 135 17.38 -0.77 30.50
C PHE A 135 16.42 -1.41 31.50
N LYS A 136 15.17 -0.96 31.53
CA LYS A 136 14.21 -1.27 32.59
C LYS A 136 13.35 -2.47 32.22
N ASN A 137 13.11 -3.37 33.19
CA ASN A 137 12.26 -4.56 33.05
C ASN A 137 12.58 -5.41 31.80
N VAL A 138 13.83 -5.84 31.66
CA VAL A 138 14.23 -6.66 30.51
C VAL A 138 13.80 -8.10 30.73
N LYS A 139 12.97 -8.63 29.84
CA LYS A 139 12.60 -10.05 29.80
C LYS A 139 12.79 -10.62 28.40
N VAL A 140 13.42 -11.78 28.30
CA VAL A 140 13.59 -12.54 27.06
C VAL A 140 12.90 -13.88 27.23
N GLU A 141 11.96 -14.18 26.35
CA GLU A 141 11.20 -15.41 26.37
C GLU A 141 11.03 -15.98 24.97
N VAL A 142 10.88 -17.29 24.88
CA VAL A 142 10.70 -18.02 23.62
C VAL A 142 9.48 -18.94 23.70
N SER A 143 8.89 -19.27 22.56
CA SER A 143 7.68 -20.09 22.48
C SER A 143 7.61 -20.84 21.15
N ASP A 144 6.88 -21.95 21.09
CA ASP A 144 6.49 -22.61 19.83
C ASP A 144 5.11 -22.13 19.30
N SER A 145 4.40 -21.31 20.09
CA SER A 145 3.12 -20.71 19.71
C SER A 145 3.23 -19.19 19.55
N PRO A 146 2.62 -18.59 18.50
CA PRO A 146 2.70 -17.15 18.21
C PRO A 146 2.03 -16.26 19.29
N ASP A 147 1.10 -16.81 20.07
CA ASP A 147 0.44 -16.12 21.18
C ASP A 147 1.25 -16.16 22.49
N PHE A 148 2.31 -16.98 22.54
CA PHE A 148 3.08 -17.28 23.75
C PHE A 148 2.20 -17.80 24.89
N ALA A 149 1.26 -18.72 24.60
CA ALA A 149 0.43 -19.36 25.62
C ALA A 149 1.24 -20.16 26.67
N SER A 150 2.45 -20.61 26.34
CA SER A 150 3.34 -21.35 27.27
C SER A 150 4.81 -21.02 26.99
N PRO A 151 5.27 -19.82 27.35
CA PRO A 151 6.60 -19.37 27.01
C PRO A 151 7.65 -19.96 27.96
N THR A 152 8.85 -20.22 27.42
CA THR A 152 10.02 -20.44 28.25
C THR A 152 10.78 -19.13 28.41
N VAL A 153 10.86 -18.66 29.65
CA VAL A 153 11.58 -17.46 30.02
C VAL A 153 13.07 -17.78 30.13
N LEU A 154 13.89 -17.15 29.29
CA LEU A 154 15.35 -17.33 29.26
C LEU A 154 16.06 -16.30 30.12
N PHE A 155 15.48 -15.12 30.23
CA PHE A 155 15.98 -14.03 31.05
C PHE A 155 14.81 -13.23 31.60
N ASP A 156 14.81 -12.95 32.89
CA ASP A 156 13.78 -12.19 33.59
C ASP A 156 14.39 -11.60 34.85
N THR A 157 15.11 -10.49 34.67
CA THR A 157 15.68 -9.76 35.80
C THR A 157 15.11 -8.35 35.85
N ALA A 158 15.05 -7.79 37.06
CA ALA A 158 15.06 -6.34 37.22
C ALA A 158 16.32 -5.78 36.53
N ASP A 159 16.13 -4.71 35.77
CA ASP A 159 17.10 -3.84 35.08
C ASP A 159 18.42 -4.43 34.52
N HIS A 160 18.71 -4.19 33.24
CA HIS A 160 20.04 -4.43 32.65
C HIS A 160 20.83 -3.11 32.60
N ARG A 161 21.97 -3.03 33.31
CA ARG A 161 22.81 -1.81 33.36
C ARG A 161 24.08 -1.97 32.55
N GLU A 162 24.34 -1.00 31.67
CA GLU A 162 25.62 -0.84 30.99
C GLU A 162 26.69 -0.30 31.93
N THR A 163 27.95 -0.69 31.70
CA THR A 163 29.13 -0.07 32.31
C THR A 163 29.90 0.70 31.26
N ARG A 164 30.85 1.55 31.67
CA ARG A 164 31.72 2.25 30.72
C ARG A 164 32.58 1.28 29.91
N GLU A 165 32.99 0.17 30.50
CA GLU A 165 33.87 -0.83 29.90
C GLU A 165 33.11 -1.80 28.97
N ALA A 166 31.82 -2.04 29.24
CA ALA A 166 30.96 -2.94 28.48
C ALA A 166 29.91 -2.21 27.63
N GLN A 167 30.05 -0.89 27.50
CA GLN A 167 29.15 -0.10 26.66
C GLN A 167 29.18 -0.65 25.22
N TYR A 168 28.00 -0.78 24.60
CA TYR A 168 27.81 -1.37 23.27
C TYR A 168 28.05 -2.87 23.14
N ALA A 169 28.60 -3.53 24.15
CA ALA A 169 28.71 -4.98 24.15
C ALA A 169 27.30 -5.60 24.20
N PRO A 170 27.07 -6.72 23.52
CA PRO A 170 25.77 -7.36 23.56
C PRO A 170 25.47 -7.90 24.96
N GLN A 171 24.21 -7.75 25.39
CA GLN A 171 23.70 -8.58 26.48
C GLN A 171 23.58 -10.02 25.97
N ILE A 172 24.33 -10.94 26.57
CA ILE A 172 24.29 -12.36 26.23
C ILE A 172 23.22 -13.05 27.09
N VAL A 173 22.27 -13.70 26.45
CA VAL A 173 21.23 -14.53 27.07
C VAL A 173 21.40 -15.97 26.60
N GLU A 174 21.67 -16.89 27.53
CA GLU A 174 21.88 -18.31 27.24
C GLU A 174 20.87 -19.14 28.05
N PRO A 175 20.20 -20.15 27.45
CA PRO A 175 19.30 -21.00 28.20
C PRO A 175 20.07 -21.84 29.25
N ALA A 176 19.60 -21.82 30.49
CA ALA A 176 20.31 -22.41 31.63
C ALA A 176 20.51 -23.95 31.56
N LYS A 177 19.80 -24.65 30.67
CA LYS A 177 19.83 -26.12 30.54
C LYS A 177 20.34 -26.60 29.17
N GLY A 178 21.11 -25.75 28.47
CA GLY A 178 21.54 -26.01 27.09
C GLY A 178 20.50 -25.57 26.06
N PRO A 179 20.74 -25.80 24.76
CA PRO A 179 19.89 -25.27 23.68
C PRO A 179 18.40 -25.58 23.89
N ILE A 180 17.55 -24.61 23.56
CA ILE A 180 16.10 -24.73 23.69
C ILE A 180 15.44 -24.66 22.31
N SER A 181 14.58 -25.63 22.02
CA SER A 181 13.77 -25.60 20.80
C SER A 181 12.65 -24.58 20.94
N ALA A 182 12.58 -23.61 20.04
CA ALA A 182 11.47 -22.66 19.95
C ALA A 182 11.38 -22.02 18.55
N ARG A 183 10.18 -21.60 18.15
CA ARG A 183 9.92 -20.88 16.89
C ARG A 183 9.84 -19.36 17.04
N TYR A 184 9.41 -18.86 18.18
CA TYR A 184 9.14 -17.45 18.42
C TYR A 184 10.04 -16.90 19.52
N LEU A 185 10.49 -15.65 19.35
CA LEU A 185 11.22 -14.86 20.34
C LEU A 185 10.41 -13.63 20.73
N ARG A 186 10.39 -13.29 22.02
CA ARG A 186 9.95 -11.99 22.54
C ARG A 186 11.04 -11.36 23.41
N VAL A 187 11.34 -10.09 23.13
CA VAL A 187 12.24 -9.26 23.94
C VAL A 187 11.46 -8.07 24.48
N TRP A 188 11.24 -8.06 25.80
CA TRP A 188 10.46 -7.06 26.53
C TRP A 188 11.36 -5.99 27.18
N GLN A 189 10.85 -4.76 27.30
CA GLN A 189 11.47 -3.66 28.05
C GLN A 189 10.45 -2.53 28.35
N LYS A 190 10.71 -1.73 29.39
CA LYS A 190 9.91 -0.55 29.81
C LYS A 190 10.56 0.81 29.48
N GLY A 191 11.49 0.88 28.53
CA GLY A 191 12.36 2.04 28.32
C GLY A 191 13.68 1.94 29.10
N HIS A 192 14.40 3.04 29.29
CA HIS A 192 15.70 3.01 29.96
C HIS A 192 16.03 4.31 30.70
N PHE A 193 16.86 4.22 31.73
CA PHE A 193 17.42 5.36 32.46
C PHE A 193 18.83 5.65 31.95
N ILE A 194 19.07 6.86 31.47
CA ILE A 194 20.35 7.30 30.93
C ILE A 194 21.04 8.18 31.97
N GLU A 195 22.31 7.91 32.26
CA GLU A 195 23.14 8.72 33.13
C GLU A 195 24.48 9.00 32.46
N ASN A 196 24.82 10.28 32.34
CA ASN A 196 26.09 10.63 31.74
C ASN A 196 27.27 10.30 32.66
N PHE A 197 28.42 9.96 32.08
CA PHE A 197 29.55 9.48 32.88
C PHE A 197 30.19 10.54 33.79
N ASN A 198 29.90 11.83 33.56
CA ASN A 198 30.38 12.92 34.40
C ASN A 198 29.37 13.35 35.48
N GLY A 199 28.19 12.71 35.54
CA GLY A 199 27.13 12.97 36.51
C GLY A 199 26.38 14.30 36.34
N ALA A 200 26.63 15.07 35.27
CA ALA A 200 25.99 16.35 35.04
C ALA A 200 24.51 16.25 34.60
N TRP A 201 24.07 15.12 34.05
CA TRP A 201 22.67 14.90 33.70
C TRP A 201 22.29 13.41 33.74
N SER A 202 21.04 13.15 34.10
CA SER A 202 20.40 11.86 33.99
C SER A 202 18.91 12.00 33.71
N GLY A 203 18.28 10.98 33.16
CA GLY A 203 16.86 11.01 32.82
C GLY A 203 16.34 9.68 32.29
N TYR A 204 15.02 9.50 32.33
CA TYR A 204 14.36 8.36 31.70
C TYR A 204 14.04 8.69 30.25
N SER A 205 14.27 7.72 29.36
CA SER A 205 13.80 7.75 27.98
C SER A 205 12.83 6.61 27.68
N ASN A 206 11.75 6.94 26.98
CA ASN A 206 10.69 6.01 26.61
C ASN A 206 11.09 5.06 25.46
N GLY A 207 12.17 5.37 24.74
CA GLY A 207 12.63 4.60 23.59
C GLY A 207 13.21 3.25 24.01
N VAL A 208 12.67 2.18 23.46
CA VAL A 208 13.26 0.84 23.52
C VAL A 208 13.89 0.59 22.16
N GLY A 209 15.23 0.62 22.11
CA GLY A 209 16.00 0.56 20.86
C GLY A 209 16.95 -0.63 20.81
N PHE A 210 17.00 -1.29 19.64
CA PHE A 210 17.97 -2.34 19.33
C PHE A 210 18.71 -2.00 18.04
N ARG A 211 20.04 -2.09 18.09
CA ARG A 211 20.91 -2.02 16.91
C ARG A 211 20.95 -3.35 16.18
N GLU A 212 20.99 -4.45 16.92
CA GLU A 212 20.99 -5.81 16.37
C GLU A 212 20.47 -6.79 17.44
N ILE A 213 19.80 -7.85 17.02
CA ILE A 213 19.44 -9.01 17.83
C ILE A 213 19.89 -10.25 17.08
N GLU A 214 20.85 -10.99 17.63
CA GLU A 214 21.24 -12.27 17.07
C GLU A 214 20.57 -13.41 17.84
N VAL A 215 19.92 -14.33 17.12
CA VAL A 215 19.43 -15.60 17.66
C VAL A 215 20.29 -16.70 17.10
N LEU A 216 21.25 -17.16 17.89
CA LEU A 216 22.23 -18.17 17.50
C LEU A 216 21.68 -19.55 17.85
N ALA A 217 21.22 -20.27 16.83
CA ALA A 217 20.71 -21.63 16.94
C ALA A 217 21.71 -22.65 16.40
N THR A 218 21.65 -23.89 16.88
CA THR A 218 22.41 -25.00 16.30
C THR A 218 22.00 -25.19 14.84
N ALA A 219 22.98 -25.27 13.94
CA ALA A 219 22.74 -25.56 12.53
C ALA A 219 22.11 -26.95 12.38
N LYS A 220 21.07 -27.07 11.55
CA LYS A 220 20.47 -28.35 11.19
C LYS A 220 21.43 -29.17 10.34
N GLU A 221 21.24 -30.49 10.33
CA GLU A 221 22.01 -31.36 9.44
C GLU A 221 21.77 -30.97 7.98
N GLY A 222 22.84 -30.62 7.27
CA GLY A 222 22.78 -30.13 5.89
C GLY A 222 22.43 -28.65 5.74
N GLU A 223 22.25 -27.91 6.84
CA GLU A 223 22.09 -26.45 6.79
C GLU A 223 23.43 -25.77 6.50
N GLU A 224 23.42 -24.92 5.48
CA GLU A 224 24.53 -24.06 5.12
C GLU A 224 24.80 -23.04 6.24
N VAL A 225 26.05 -23.01 6.74
CA VAL A 225 26.46 -22.12 7.82
C VAL A 225 27.06 -20.85 7.18
N PRO A 226 26.44 -19.67 7.36
CA PRO A 226 26.94 -18.43 6.79
C PRO A 226 28.40 -18.17 7.19
N GLY A 227 29.24 -17.83 6.20
CA GLY A 227 30.68 -17.62 6.37
C GLY A 227 31.56 -18.86 6.21
N THR A 228 30.99 -20.05 5.96
CA THR A 228 31.76 -21.26 5.59
C THR A 228 31.77 -21.55 4.08
N GLU A 229 30.88 -20.89 3.33
CA GLU A 229 30.79 -20.99 1.87
C GLU A 229 31.71 -20.04 1.14
N ALA A 230 32.01 -20.37 -0.12
CA ALA A 230 32.66 -19.44 -1.03
C ALA A 230 31.71 -18.28 -1.38
N PRO A 231 32.16 -17.01 -1.28
CA PRO A 231 31.36 -15.86 -1.69
C PRO A 231 30.86 -15.96 -3.13
N ARG A 232 29.64 -15.47 -3.40
CA ARG A 232 29.05 -15.39 -4.75
C ARG A 232 28.90 -13.94 -5.18
N ASN A 233 28.97 -13.69 -6.48
CA ASN A 233 28.61 -12.38 -7.04
C ASN A 233 27.08 -12.20 -7.00
N LEU A 234 26.61 -11.43 -6.03
CA LEU A 234 25.21 -11.10 -5.78
C LEU A 234 24.63 -10.16 -6.84
N ALA A 235 25.46 -9.38 -7.54
CA ALA A 235 25.02 -8.47 -8.59
C ALA A 235 24.70 -9.20 -9.90
N LEU A 236 25.35 -10.34 -10.16
CA LEU A 236 25.33 -11.05 -11.44
C LEU A 236 23.90 -11.31 -11.95
N GLY A 237 23.59 -10.79 -13.14
CA GLY A 237 22.31 -10.95 -13.82
C GLY A 237 21.17 -10.09 -13.25
N ARG A 238 21.42 -9.20 -12.29
CA ARG A 238 20.40 -8.33 -11.68
C ARG A 238 20.42 -6.94 -12.27
N ILE A 239 19.24 -6.38 -12.48
CA ILE A 239 19.12 -4.96 -12.84
C ILE A 239 19.09 -4.14 -11.54
N PRO A 240 20.01 -3.18 -11.33
CA PRO A 240 19.97 -2.32 -10.16
C PRO A 240 18.77 -1.37 -10.23
N TYR A 241 18.25 -1.00 -9.06
CA TYR A 241 17.33 0.11 -8.93
C TYR A 241 18.03 1.42 -9.28
N VAL A 242 17.34 2.29 -10.01
CA VAL A 242 17.83 3.62 -10.38
C VAL A 242 16.78 4.66 -10.05
N TYR A 243 17.20 5.68 -9.32
CA TYR A 243 16.35 6.84 -9.04
C TYR A 243 16.64 7.97 -10.02
N GLY A 244 15.60 8.38 -10.75
CA GLY A 244 15.72 9.34 -11.84
C GLY A 244 15.89 8.63 -13.17
N LEU A 245 16.81 9.09 -14.01
CA LEU A 245 16.96 8.58 -15.37
C LEU A 245 17.82 7.31 -15.42
N ASP A 246 17.20 6.19 -15.82
CA ASP A 246 17.86 4.89 -15.98
C ASP A 246 19.07 4.97 -16.94
N PRO A 247 20.19 4.26 -16.70
CA PRO A 247 21.23 4.08 -17.69
C PRO A 247 20.74 3.41 -18.97
N ASP A 248 21.37 3.74 -20.10
CA ASP A 248 21.28 2.87 -21.26
C ASP A 248 21.94 1.51 -20.98
N ASN A 249 21.49 0.47 -21.69
CA ASN A 249 22.03 -0.89 -21.59
C ASN A 249 22.27 -1.37 -20.14
N ILE A 250 21.35 -1.04 -19.22
CA ILE A 250 21.53 -1.20 -17.77
C ILE A 250 21.94 -2.62 -17.33
N ALA A 251 21.54 -3.64 -18.09
CA ALA A 251 21.91 -5.04 -17.83
C ALA A 251 23.42 -5.31 -17.94
N ALA A 252 24.18 -4.49 -18.69
CA ALA A 252 25.63 -4.62 -18.81
C ALA A 252 26.37 -4.21 -17.52
N ILE A 253 25.70 -3.56 -16.56
CA ILE A 253 26.31 -3.19 -15.27
C ILE A 253 26.57 -4.43 -14.39
N SER A 254 26.00 -5.57 -14.74
CA SER A 254 26.02 -6.77 -13.90
C SER A 254 26.03 -8.07 -14.71
N ASP A 255 26.53 -8.03 -15.94
CA ASP A 255 26.54 -9.21 -16.82
C ASP A 255 27.71 -10.16 -16.54
N GLY A 256 28.61 -9.78 -15.64
CA GLY A 256 29.78 -10.56 -15.25
C GLY A 256 30.97 -10.42 -16.22
N THR A 257 30.92 -9.47 -17.16
CA THR A 257 31.95 -9.25 -18.17
C THR A 257 32.40 -7.79 -18.21
N LEU A 258 33.61 -7.56 -18.72
CA LEU A 258 34.16 -6.20 -18.93
C LEU A 258 34.27 -5.87 -20.42
N ASP A 259 33.57 -6.61 -21.27
CA ASP A 259 33.89 -6.74 -22.69
C ASP A 259 32.95 -5.91 -23.57
N GLY A 260 31.82 -5.45 -23.01
CA GLY A 260 30.81 -4.65 -23.68
C GLY A 260 31.04 -3.12 -23.64
N PRO A 261 30.22 -2.36 -24.40
CA PRO A 261 30.15 -0.90 -24.25
C PRO A 261 29.63 -0.54 -22.84
N PRO A 262 30.11 0.55 -22.23
CA PRO A 262 29.62 0.97 -20.92
C PRO A 262 28.14 1.36 -20.97
N ALA A 263 27.43 1.10 -19.88
CA ALA A 263 26.12 1.67 -19.59
C ALA A 263 26.27 3.14 -19.22
N VAL A 264 25.69 4.03 -20.03
CA VAL A 264 25.70 5.48 -19.86
C VAL A 264 24.49 5.88 -19.02
N HIS A 265 24.75 6.41 -17.83
CA HIS A 265 23.70 6.97 -16.99
C HIS A 265 23.08 8.19 -17.69
N ASN A 266 21.76 8.18 -17.91
CA ASN A 266 21.11 9.24 -18.67
C ASN A 266 21.00 10.57 -17.91
N GLY A 267 21.09 10.53 -16.57
CA GLY A 267 21.22 11.72 -15.72
C GLY A 267 22.65 12.26 -15.59
N LEU A 268 22.78 13.56 -15.35
CA LEU A 268 24.04 14.30 -15.17
C LEU A 268 24.30 14.64 -13.68
N GLY A 269 25.54 14.93 -13.31
CA GLY A 269 25.91 15.30 -11.95
C GLY A 269 25.93 14.10 -11.00
N GLU A 270 25.57 14.31 -9.73
CA GLU A 270 25.57 13.25 -8.72
C GLU A 270 24.36 12.32 -8.90
N GLN A 271 24.64 11.13 -9.41
CA GLN A 271 23.63 10.10 -9.69
C GLN A 271 23.90 8.86 -8.86
N TRP A 272 22.85 8.07 -8.61
CA TRP A 272 23.01 6.84 -7.86
C TRP A 272 22.16 5.70 -8.43
N LEU A 273 22.72 4.50 -8.33
CA LEU A 273 22.04 3.24 -8.55
C LEU A 273 22.26 2.34 -7.33
N GLN A 274 21.39 1.36 -7.14
CA GLN A 274 21.41 0.51 -5.95
C GLN A 274 21.04 -0.92 -6.32
N PHE A 275 21.84 -1.88 -5.86
CA PHE A 275 21.43 -3.28 -5.87
C PHE A 275 20.65 -3.57 -4.59
N GLU A 276 19.47 -4.16 -4.73
CA GLU A 276 18.53 -4.41 -3.64
C GLU A 276 18.23 -5.89 -3.51
N TYR A 277 18.11 -6.33 -2.26
CA TYR A 277 17.96 -7.73 -1.88
C TYR A 277 16.89 -7.86 -0.79
N ARG A 278 16.09 -8.92 -0.88
CA ARG A 278 15.16 -9.35 0.17
C ARG A 278 15.92 -10.00 1.33
N ASN A 279 16.97 -10.77 1.07
CA ASN A 279 17.82 -11.35 2.11
C ASN A 279 18.98 -10.42 2.49
N SER A 280 19.48 -10.58 3.72
CA SER A 280 20.72 -9.94 4.16
C SER A 280 21.92 -10.82 3.81
N TYR A 281 22.98 -10.19 3.32
CA TYR A 281 24.25 -10.86 2.98
C TYR A 281 25.40 -10.23 3.73
N ARG A 282 26.32 -11.07 4.21
CA ARG A 282 27.64 -10.63 4.69
C ARG A 282 28.53 -10.40 3.47
N LEU A 283 28.96 -9.16 3.28
CA LEU A 283 29.73 -8.74 2.11
C LEU A 283 31.24 -8.89 2.38
N SER A 284 31.97 -9.40 1.39
CA SER A 284 33.43 -9.60 1.45
C SER A 284 34.20 -8.70 0.50
N LYS A 285 33.65 -8.41 -0.68
CA LYS A 285 34.34 -7.61 -1.71
C LYS A 285 33.32 -6.90 -2.60
N ILE A 286 33.60 -5.66 -2.96
CA ILE A 286 32.90 -4.94 -4.03
C ILE A 286 33.90 -4.58 -5.12
N SER A 287 33.51 -4.78 -6.38
CA SER A 287 34.27 -4.31 -7.54
C SER A 287 33.41 -3.35 -8.35
N LEU A 288 33.93 -2.16 -8.63
CA LEU A 288 33.26 -1.11 -9.41
C LEU A 288 34.13 -0.73 -10.59
N ALA A 289 33.69 -1.07 -11.80
CA ALA A 289 34.32 -0.66 -13.05
C ALA A 289 33.55 0.51 -13.68
N LEU A 290 34.24 1.64 -13.88
CA LEU A 290 33.72 2.82 -14.56
C LEU A 290 34.55 3.09 -15.82
N GLU A 291 34.08 3.97 -16.70
CA GLU A 291 34.92 4.52 -17.77
C GLU A 291 36.12 5.28 -17.17
N PRO A 292 37.35 5.08 -17.69
CA PRO A 292 38.52 5.81 -17.22
C PRO A 292 38.37 7.34 -17.29
N GLY A 293 39.03 8.03 -16.37
CA GLY A 293 39.09 9.49 -16.30
C GLY A 293 38.81 10.03 -14.90
N ASP A 294 38.63 11.34 -14.82
CA ASP A 294 38.45 12.04 -13.55
C ASP A 294 36.98 12.03 -13.11
N TYR A 295 36.77 11.84 -11.81
CA TYR A 295 35.48 11.84 -11.14
C TYR A 295 35.53 12.76 -9.93
N ARG A 296 34.57 13.66 -9.81
CA ARG A 296 34.45 14.56 -8.66
C ARG A 296 34.18 13.80 -7.37
N LYS A 297 33.32 12.78 -7.43
CA LYS A 297 32.93 12.00 -6.24
C LYS A 297 32.53 10.58 -6.61
N ILE A 298 33.00 9.63 -5.82
CA ILE A 298 32.59 8.23 -5.84
C ILE A 298 32.33 7.82 -4.40
N THR A 299 31.13 7.32 -4.10
CA THR A 299 30.76 6.80 -2.79
C THR A 299 30.04 5.47 -2.96
N VAL A 300 30.42 4.49 -2.15
CA VAL A 300 29.74 3.19 -2.04
C VAL A 300 29.31 3.01 -0.59
N ASP A 301 28.03 2.76 -0.37
CA ASP A 301 27.46 2.50 0.95
C ASP A 301 26.60 1.24 0.98
N VAL A 302 26.63 0.55 2.12
CA VAL A 302 25.86 -0.67 2.38
C VAL A 302 24.75 -0.34 3.35
N ARG A 303 23.54 -0.84 3.10
CA ARG A 303 22.32 -0.50 3.85
C ARG A 303 21.64 -1.73 4.42
N ALA A 304 21.08 -1.56 5.61
CA ALA A 304 20.22 -2.53 6.30
C ALA A 304 18.97 -2.91 5.48
N ALA A 305 18.39 -1.91 4.80
CA ALA A 305 17.35 -2.07 3.78
C ALA A 305 17.45 -0.95 2.75
N ALA A 306 16.86 -1.19 1.58
CA ALA A 306 16.87 -0.24 0.48
C ALA A 306 16.19 1.10 0.82
N SER A 307 15.16 1.05 1.67
CA SER A 307 14.38 2.20 2.16
C SER A 307 15.13 3.11 3.14
N VAL A 308 16.22 2.61 3.77
CA VAL A 308 16.98 3.40 4.76
C VAL A 308 17.72 4.53 4.03
N PRO A 309 17.55 5.81 4.40
CA PRO A 309 18.15 6.93 3.66
C PRO A 309 19.68 6.95 3.68
N GLN A 310 20.29 6.52 4.78
CA GLN A 310 21.74 6.55 5.00
C GLN A 310 22.29 5.14 5.20
N GLY A 311 23.29 4.75 4.40
CA GLY A 311 24.03 3.51 4.60
C GLY A 311 25.37 3.72 5.30
N ARG A 312 26.00 2.61 5.67
CA ARG A 312 27.40 2.57 6.09
C ARG A 312 28.30 2.77 4.87
N ILE A 313 28.95 3.93 4.79
CA ILE A 313 29.92 4.22 3.73
C ILE A 313 31.12 3.28 3.86
N VAL A 314 31.36 2.45 2.84
CA VAL A 314 32.48 1.51 2.77
C VAL A 314 33.60 2.00 1.85
N TYR A 315 33.27 2.93 0.95
CA TYR A 315 34.25 3.59 0.10
C TYR A 315 33.82 5.02 -0.20
N SER A 316 34.75 5.96 -0.12
CA SER A 316 34.51 7.34 -0.55
C SER A 316 35.80 7.97 -1.04
N LYS A 317 35.73 8.57 -2.24
CA LYS A 317 36.81 9.37 -2.82
C LYS A 317 36.23 10.61 -3.47
N THR A 318 36.94 11.72 -3.28
CA THR A 318 36.71 12.99 -3.97
C THR A 318 37.88 13.26 -4.91
N ASP A 319 37.61 13.87 -6.06
CA ASP A 319 38.61 14.19 -7.09
C ASP A 319 39.46 12.96 -7.48
N ALA A 320 38.77 11.85 -7.77
CA ALA A 320 39.36 10.56 -8.05
C ALA A 320 39.71 10.41 -9.54
N HIS A 321 40.92 9.93 -9.83
CA HIS A 321 41.27 9.43 -11.15
C HIS A 321 40.96 7.93 -11.23
N VAL A 322 40.11 7.53 -12.17
CA VAL A 322 39.75 6.13 -12.41
C VAL A 322 40.52 5.60 -13.62
N GLU A 323 41.23 4.50 -13.41
CA GLU A 323 42.00 3.79 -14.43
C GLU A 323 41.13 2.74 -15.15
N GLN A 324 41.72 2.00 -16.10
CA GLN A 324 41.02 0.91 -16.79
C GLN A 324 40.67 -0.28 -15.86
N SER A 325 41.43 -0.47 -14.79
CA SER A 325 41.17 -1.55 -13.82
C SER A 325 40.03 -1.17 -12.86
N PRO A 326 39.15 -2.11 -12.48
CA PRO A 326 38.07 -1.84 -11.53
C PRO A 326 38.61 -1.34 -10.18
N ILE A 327 37.84 -0.47 -9.53
CA ILE A 327 38.03 -0.14 -8.11
C ILE A 327 37.65 -1.39 -7.30
N VAL A 328 38.57 -1.89 -6.48
CA VAL A 328 38.33 -3.04 -5.61
C VAL A 328 38.27 -2.56 -4.16
N ILE A 329 37.17 -2.89 -3.48
CA ILE A 329 36.92 -2.56 -2.08
C ILE A 329 36.87 -3.88 -1.32
N ASP A 330 37.84 -4.12 -0.45
CA ASP A 330 37.92 -5.29 0.41
C ASP A 330 37.18 -5.00 1.73
N LEU A 331 36.26 -5.90 2.11
CA LEU A 331 35.37 -5.76 3.26
C LEU A 331 35.58 -6.87 4.30
N ASP A 332 36.50 -7.81 4.08
CA ASP A 332 36.68 -9.00 4.94
C ASP A 332 36.95 -8.61 6.42
N ASP A 333 37.67 -7.51 6.64
CA ASP A 333 38.00 -6.99 7.98
C ASP A 333 36.89 -6.14 8.63
N MET A 334 35.80 -5.82 7.91
CA MET A 334 34.81 -4.83 8.35
C MET A 334 33.56 -5.40 9.00
N GLU A 335 33.35 -6.72 8.91
CA GLU A 335 32.12 -7.43 9.32
C GLU A 335 30.84 -6.69 8.90
N ILE A 336 30.65 -6.52 7.59
CA ILE A 336 29.51 -5.77 7.03
C ILE A 336 28.46 -6.72 6.48
N SER A 337 27.22 -6.52 6.91
CA SER A 337 26.04 -7.14 6.34
C SER A 337 25.08 -6.08 5.79
N GLY A 338 24.26 -6.46 4.82
CA GLY A 338 23.23 -5.56 4.32
C GLY A 338 22.34 -6.19 3.26
N ARG A 339 21.27 -5.47 2.95
CA ARG A 339 20.28 -5.81 1.92
C ARG A 339 20.32 -4.88 0.72
N ALA A 340 21.09 -3.80 0.78
CA ALA A 340 21.32 -2.98 -0.39
C ALA A 340 22.74 -2.42 -0.44
N VAL A 341 23.25 -2.27 -1.66
CA VAL A 341 24.54 -1.61 -1.92
C VAL A 341 24.29 -0.49 -2.91
N ARG A 342 24.52 0.74 -2.48
CA ARG A 342 24.33 1.95 -3.29
C ARG A 342 25.66 2.47 -3.81
N PHE A 343 25.65 2.86 -5.08
CA PHE A 343 26.76 3.49 -5.77
C PHE A 343 26.34 4.91 -6.13
N THR A 344 26.94 5.90 -5.49
CA THR A 344 26.72 7.32 -5.78
C THR A 344 27.94 7.87 -6.49
N VAL A 345 27.80 8.28 -7.74
CA VAL A 345 28.91 8.66 -8.62
C VAL A 345 28.59 9.98 -9.32
N GLU A 346 29.53 10.92 -9.24
CA GLU A 346 29.55 12.17 -10.01
C GLU A 346 30.86 12.22 -10.79
N LYS A 347 30.77 12.12 -12.13
CA LYS A 347 31.93 12.39 -12.99
C LYS A 347 32.25 13.88 -12.96
N ASP A 348 31.31 14.69 -13.44
CA ASP A 348 31.24 16.13 -13.28
C ASP A 348 29.79 16.60 -13.48
N ALA A 349 29.53 17.92 -13.40
CA ALA A 349 28.18 18.47 -13.50
C ALA A 349 27.55 18.39 -14.91
N ALA A 350 28.34 18.15 -15.96
CA ALA A 350 27.93 18.18 -17.36
C ALA A 350 28.12 16.84 -18.10
N SER A 351 28.81 15.87 -17.50
CA SER A 351 29.11 14.57 -18.10
C SER A 351 28.32 13.45 -17.43
N ALA A 352 27.79 12.55 -18.25
CA ALA A 352 27.16 11.32 -17.78
C ALA A 352 28.20 10.36 -17.14
N THR A 353 27.81 9.72 -16.05
CA THR A 353 28.57 8.59 -15.49
C THR A 353 28.41 7.38 -16.39
N LYS A 354 29.52 6.69 -16.67
CA LYS A 354 29.53 5.48 -17.50
C LYS A 354 30.02 4.28 -16.69
N TYR A 355 29.12 3.35 -16.44
CA TYR A 355 29.36 2.11 -15.72
C TYR A 355 29.79 1.01 -16.70
N ARG A 356 30.74 0.16 -16.31
CA ARG A 356 31.14 -1.01 -17.10
C ARG A 356 30.66 -2.31 -16.49
N GLU A 357 30.93 -2.51 -15.21
CA GLU A 357 30.54 -3.72 -14.46
C GLU A 357 30.59 -3.41 -12.96
N ILE A 358 29.70 -4.04 -12.21
CA ILE A 358 29.66 -4.03 -10.76
C ILE A 358 29.55 -5.47 -10.28
N GLU A 359 30.50 -5.86 -9.43
CA GLU A 359 30.43 -7.12 -8.70
C GLU A 359 30.25 -6.84 -7.21
N ILE A 360 29.33 -7.56 -6.58
CA ILE A 360 29.12 -7.53 -5.12
C ILE A 360 29.29 -8.95 -4.63
N TRP A 361 30.36 -9.23 -3.90
CA TRP A 361 30.66 -10.57 -3.40
C TRP A 361 30.25 -10.69 -1.94
N GLY A 362 29.49 -11.75 -1.64
CA GLY A 362 29.04 -12.01 -0.28
C GLY A 362 28.57 -13.43 -0.03
N THR A 363 28.31 -13.71 1.24
CA THR A 363 27.76 -14.97 1.76
C THR A 363 26.43 -14.70 2.45
N GLY A 364 25.49 -15.63 2.35
CA GLY A 364 24.17 -15.55 2.96
C GLY A 364 23.62 -16.94 3.25
N SER A 365 22.59 -17.03 4.08
CA SER A 365 21.91 -18.30 4.41
C SER A 365 20.98 -18.79 3.28
N SER A 366 20.61 -17.91 2.37
CA SER A 366 19.85 -18.21 1.15
C SER A 366 20.20 -17.18 0.08
N TYR A 367 20.27 -17.63 -1.17
CA TYR A 367 20.43 -16.78 -2.35
C TYR A 367 19.13 -16.65 -3.18
N ASP A 368 18.04 -17.28 -2.70
CA ASP A 368 16.74 -17.15 -3.32
C ASP A 368 16.13 -15.79 -2.99
N GLU A 369 16.10 -14.93 -4.01
CA GLU A 369 15.57 -13.57 -3.95
C GLU A 369 14.18 -13.46 -4.58
N SER A 370 13.56 -14.59 -4.92
CA SER A 370 12.19 -14.61 -5.44
C SER A 370 11.22 -14.08 -4.39
N ALA A 371 10.21 -13.34 -4.87
CA ALA A 371 9.07 -13.04 -4.02
C ALA A 371 8.29 -14.34 -3.74
N PRO A 372 7.73 -14.52 -2.54
CA PRO A 372 6.83 -15.64 -2.27
C PRO A 372 5.71 -15.68 -3.31
N ALA A 373 5.32 -16.89 -3.72
CA ALA A 373 4.18 -17.04 -4.61
C ALA A 373 2.92 -16.44 -3.95
N TYR A 374 2.20 -15.62 -4.72
CA TYR A 374 0.96 -15.00 -4.27
C TYR A 374 -0.02 -16.06 -3.77
N THR A 375 -0.52 -15.87 -2.55
CA THR A 375 -1.60 -16.68 -1.98
C THR A 375 -2.71 -15.73 -1.54
N PRO A 376 -3.92 -15.81 -2.12
CA PRO A 376 -5.03 -14.97 -1.72
C PRO A 376 -5.32 -15.08 -0.22
N PRO A 377 -5.69 -13.98 0.47
CA PRO A 377 -6.08 -14.04 1.86
C PRO A 377 -7.33 -14.92 2.04
N ALA A 378 -7.42 -15.59 3.19
CA ALA A 378 -8.65 -16.28 3.58
C ALA A 378 -9.77 -15.24 3.74
N SER A 379 -10.82 -15.37 2.93
CA SER A 379 -11.91 -14.39 2.84
C SER A 379 -13.25 -15.09 2.67
N GLN A 380 -14.31 -14.50 3.23
CA GLN A 380 -15.68 -14.89 2.90
C GLN A 380 -16.09 -14.45 1.48
N TYR A 381 -15.47 -13.37 0.98
CA TYR A 381 -15.66 -12.85 -0.37
C TYR A 381 -14.77 -13.63 -1.34
N SER A 382 -15.28 -14.80 -1.72
CA SER A 382 -14.54 -15.81 -2.50
C SER A 382 -15.12 -16.03 -3.90
N GLU A 383 -16.33 -15.55 -4.17
CA GLU A 383 -16.97 -15.69 -5.48
C GLU A 383 -16.50 -14.55 -6.39
N LEU A 384 -15.83 -14.88 -7.50
CA LEU A 384 -15.45 -13.89 -8.51
C LEU A 384 -16.71 -13.38 -9.21
N VAL A 385 -17.01 -12.09 -9.09
CA VAL A 385 -18.23 -11.47 -9.65
C VAL A 385 -17.95 -10.54 -10.82
N TRP A 386 -16.72 -10.04 -10.93
CA TRP A 386 -16.29 -9.18 -12.03
C TRP A 386 -14.77 -9.20 -12.16
N ASN A 387 -14.27 -9.12 -13.38
CA ASN A 387 -12.85 -9.03 -13.66
C ASN A 387 -12.53 -8.39 -15.02
N ASP A 388 -11.30 -7.93 -15.15
CA ASP A 388 -10.64 -7.68 -16.42
C ASP A 388 -9.21 -8.21 -16.37
N GLU A 389 -8.86 -9.08 -17.33
CA GLU A 389 -7.53 -9.69 -17.48
C GLU A 389 -6.69 -8.97 -18.54
N PHE A 390 -7.25 -7.95 -19.21
CA PHE A 390 -6.55 -7.15 -20.21
C PHE A 390 -5.91 -7.93 -21.38
N ASP A 391 -6.42 -9.13 -21.69
CA ASP A 391 -5.95 -10.01 -22.77
C ASP A 391 -6.35 -9.55 -24.19
N GLY A 392 -7.27 -8.58 -24.28
CA GLY A 392 -7.79 -8.03 -25.53
C GLY A 392 -6.73 -7.31 -26.38
N GLU A 393 -7.18 -6.72 -27.50
CA GLU A 393 -6.33 -5.86 -28.34
C GLU A 393 -6.43 -4.38 -27.96
N ALA A 394 -7.47 -4.02 -27.22
CA ALA A 394 -7.76 -2.67 -26.76
C ALA A 394 -8.48 -2.73 -25.40
N VAL A 395 -8.55 -1.60 -24.70
CA VAL A 395 -9.29 -1.47 -23.45
C VAL A 395 -10.76 -1.77 -23.73
N ASP A 396 -11.38 -2.61 -22.90
CA ASP A 396 -12.80 -2.91 -23.01
C ASP A 396 -13.63 -1.72 -22.49
N GLU A 397 -14.04 -0.85 -23.42
CA GLU A 397 -14.86 0.32 -23.08
C GLU A 397 -16.30 -0.05 -22.66
N ALA A 398 -16.72 -1.32 -22.71
CA ALA A 398 -17.95 -1.74 -22.02
C ALA A 398 -17.74 -1.83 -20.49
N LYS A 399 -16.48 -1.99 -20.05
CA LYS A 399 -16.07 -2.07 -18.64
C LYS A 399 -15.49 -0.76 -18.11
N TRP A 400 -14.72 -0.07 -18.92
CA TRP A 400 -13.94 1.10 -18.51
C TRP A 400 -14.34 2.37 -19.27
N ASN A 401 -14.48 3.48 -18.56
CA ASN A 401 -14.41 4.82 -19.14
C ASN A 401 -12.95 5.23 -19.21
N ILE A 402 -12.51 5.71 -20.37
CA ILE A 402 -11.20 6.34 -20.51
C ILE A 402 -11.41 7.85 -20.38
N ILE A 403 -10.75 8.48 -19.41
CA ILE A 403 -10.85 9.92 -19.20
C ILE A 403 -9.96 10.64 -20.21
N ASP A 404 -10.59 11.50 -21.03
CA ASP A 404 -9.97 12.12 -22.20
C ASP A 404 -10.18 13.64 -22.17
N GLY A 405 -9.07 14.40 -22.13
CA GLY A 405 -9.06 15.86 -22.09
C GLY A 405 -9.09 16.50 -20.71
N MET A 406 -9.03 15.72 -19.62
CA MET A 406 -9.02 16.26 -18.25
C MET A 406 -7.62 16.73 -17.86
N ALA A 407 -7.46 18.02 -17.57
CA ALA A 407 -6.25 18.52 -16.92
C ALA A 407 -6.31 18.20 -15.41
N ASN A 408 -5.30 17.51 -14.90
CA ASN A 408 -5.15 17.24 -13.47
C ASN A 408 -3.68 17.47 -13.08
N HIS A 409 -3.46 18.34 -12.10
CA HIS A 409 -2.13 18.73 -11.66
C HIS A 409 -1.25 19.20 -12.84
N GLY A 410 -0.07 18.61 -13.07
CA GLY A 410 0.80 18.94 -14.20
C GLY A 410 0.57 18.10 -15.47
N ALA A 411 -0.51 17.31 -15.55
CA ALA A 411 -0.79 16.44 -16.68
C ALA A 411 -2.18 16.66 -17.32
N ILE A 412 -2.30 16.25 -18.59
CA ILE A 412 -3.60 16.04 -19.25
C ILE A 412 -3.83 14.53 -19.40
N TYR A 413 -4.92 14.03 -18.82
CA TYR A 413 -5.41 12.69 -19.08
C TYR A 413 -5.97 12.61 -20.49
N ASN A 414 -5.52 11.61 -21.23
CA ASN A 414 -5.93 11.43 -22.61
C ASN A 414 -5.97 9.95 -22.96
N ARG A 415 -6.82 9.62 -23.93
CA ARG A 415 -7.00 8.25 -24.41
C ARG A 415 -5.73 7.65 -24.99
N GLY A 416 -4.91 8.46 -25.65
CA GLY A 416 -3.62 8.03 -26.18
C GLY A 416 -2.69 7.47 -25.11
N ALA A 417 -2.82 7.88 -23.85
CA ALA A 417 -2.02 7.37 -22.75
C ALA A 417 -2.47 6.02 -22.21
N VAL A 418 -3.65 5.51 -22.59
CA VAL A 418 -4.20 4.25 -22.09
C VAL A 418 -4.25 3.23 -23.22
N ARG A 419 -3.59 2.08 -23.07
CA ARG A 419 -3.63 1.01 -24.10
C ARG A 419 -3.36 -0.37 -23.50
N ILE A 420 -3.68 -1.40 -24.28
CA ILE A 420 -3.18 -2.75 -24.01
C ILE A 420 -1.78 -2.88 -24.61
N GLU A 421 -0.82 -3.29 -23.80
CA GLU A 421 0.55 -3.62 -24.21
C GLU A 421 0.79 -5.11 -24.09
N LYS A 422 1.33 -5.70 -25.16
CA LYS A 422 1.74 -7.10 -25.20
C LYS A 422 3.25 -7.19 -25.27
N LYS A 423 3.87 -7.82 -24.29
CA LYS A 423 5.32 -7.98 -24.21
C LYS A 423 5.65 -9.38 -23.70
N ASP A 424 6.55 -10.06 -24.40
CA ASP A 424 7.06 -11.39 -24.03
C ASP A 424 5.97 -12.45 -23.78
N GLY A 425 4.84 -12.33 -24.48
CA GLY A 425 3.69 -13.26 -24.35
C GLY A 425 2.69 -12.90 -23.26
N GLU A 426 2.94 -11.82 -22.50
CA GLU A 426 2.04 -11.29 -21.48
C GLU A 426 1.29 -10.05 -22.01
N SER A 427 0.13 -9.74 -21.43
CA SER A 427 -0.74 -8.63 -21.81
C SER A 427 -1.05 -7.76 -20.60
N TYR A 428 -1.02 -6.44 -20.77
CA TYR A 428 -1.21 -5.50 -19.67
C TYR A 428 -2.02 -4.28 -20.12
N LEU A 429 -2.84 -3.74 -19.23
CA LEU A 429 -3.22 -2.33 -19.31
C LEU A 429 -2.00 -1.47 -18.97
N ALA A 430 -1.61 -0.58 -19.87
CA ALA A 430 -0.56 0.40 -19.65
C ALA A 430 -1.15 1.81 -19.56
N ILE A 431 -0.92 2.48 -18.43
CA ILE A 431 -1.17 3.91 -18.24
C ILE A 431 0.18 4.62 -18.41
N ARG A 432 0.30 5.37 -19.51
CA ARG A 432 1.57 5.94 -19.97
C ARG A 432 1.73 7.39 -19.57
N THR A 433 2.77 7.68 -18.81
CA THR A 433 3.11 9.04 -18.37
C THR A 433 4.28 9.58 -19.20
N ARG A 434 4.08 10.68 -19.93
CA ARG A 434 5.07 11.25 -20.86
C ARG A 434 5.19 12.75 -20.69
N ASN A 435 6.42 13.26 -20.64
CA ASN A 435 6.69 14.69 -20.70
C ASN A 435 6.79 15.15 -22.15
N HIS A 436 6.10 16.23 -22.50
CA HIS A 436 6.17 16.87 -23.82
C HIS A 436 7.06 18.11 -23.81
N GLY A 437 7.66 18.42 -22.66
CA GLY A 437 8.66 19.47 -22.50
C GLY A 437 8.10 20.88 -22.40
N THR A 438 7.04 21.20 -23.15
CA THR A 438 6.29 22.47 -23.03
C THR A 438 4.79 22.20 -23.03
N THR A 439 4.00 23.11 -22.44
CA THR A 439 2.53 23.05 -22.51
C THR A 439 2.05 23.12 -23.95
N LYS A 440 2.69 23.92 -24.81
CA LYS A 440 2.33 23.98 -26.24
C LYS A 440 2.47 22.61 -26.92
N ASP A 441 3.61 21.94 -26.74
CA ASP A 441 3.87 20.65 -27.38
C ASP A 441 2.91 19.57 -26.84
N LEU A 442 2.60 19.61 -25.54
CA LEU A 442 1.58 18.76 -24.94
C LEU A 442 0.22 18.94 -25.63
N LEU A 443 -0.25 20.19 -25.74
CA LEU A 443 -1.53 20.52 -26.34
C LEU A 443 -1.62 20.04 -27.80
N ASP A 444 -0.54 20.23 -28.56
CA ASP A 444 -0.45 19.76 -29.94
C ASP A 444 -0.47 18.22 -30.00
N ALA A 445 0.19 17.53 -29.06
CA ALA A 445 0.33 16.07 -29.03
C ALA A 445 -0.93 15.31 -28.59
N VAL A 446 -1.67 15.83 -27.60
CA VAL A 446 -2.90 15.19 -27.11
C VAL A 446 -4.15 15.70 -27.83
N HIS A 447 -3.98 16.62 -28.79
CA HIS A 447 -5.07 17.30 -29.49
C HIS A 447 -6.10 17.88 -28.51
N TRP A 448 -5.60 18.50 -27.43
CA TRP A 448 -6.47 19.08 -26.41
C TRP A 448 -7.26 20.22 -27.03
N ASP A 449 -8.56 20.02 -27.13
CA ASP A 449 -9.46 21.05 -27.58
C ASP A 449 -9.58 22.09 -26.45
N ARG A 450 -9.21 23.34 -26.74
CA ARG A 450 -9.27 24.42 -25.76
C ARG A 450 -10.73 24.78 -25.57
N TYR A 451 -11.27 24.41 -24.42
CA TYR A 451 -12.61 24.79 -24.02
C TYR A 451 -12.58 26.13 -23.28
N GLY A 452 -13.36 27.11 -23.77
CA GLY A 452 -13.43 28.47 -23.23
C GLY A 452 -12.15 29.32 -23.34
N ASN A 453 -12.01 30.28 -22.41
CA ASN A 453 -10.79 31.11 -22.27
C ASN A 453 -9.79 30.49 -21.26
N GLU A 454 -9.93 29.21 -20.95
CA GLU A 454 -9.08 28.54 -19.95
C GLU A 454 -7.63 28.51 -20.43
N THR A 455 -6.75 29.06 -19.60
CA THR A 455 -5.31 29.05 -19.85
C THR A 455 -4.69 28.09 -18.86
N LEU A 456 -4.23 26.94 -19.35
CA LEU A 456 -3.45 26.01 -18.53
C LEU A 456 -2.18 26.69 -18.03
N SER A 457 -1.78 26.38 -16.81
CA SER A 457 -0.49 26.79 -16.28
C SER A 457 0.65 26.27 -17.17
N ASP A 458 1.70 27.07 -17.36
CA ASP A 458 2.93 26.64 -18.07
C ASP A 458 3.63 25.43 -17.41
N LYS A 459 3.21 25.05 -16.19
CA LYS A 459 3.67 23.83 -15.50
C LYS A 459 2.99 22.54 -16.01
N VAL A 460 1.92 22.63 -16.80
CA VAL A 460 1.22 21.47 -17.37
C VAL A 460 1.93 21.04 -18.64
N THR A 461 2.85 20.07 -18.54
CA THR A 461 3.67 19.60 -19.68
C THR A 461 3.60 18.10 -19.90
N TRP A 462 2.80 17.40 -19.09
CA TRP A 462 2.72 15.94 -19.12
C TRP A 462 1.41 15.44 -19.73
N SER A 463 1.48 14.28 -20.37
CA SER A 463 0.31 13.48 -20.68
C SER A 463 0.31 12.25 -19.79
N SER A 464 -0.85 11.86 -19.27
CA SER A 464 -1.03 10.63 -18.49
C SER A 464 -2.40 10.02 -18.79
N GLY A 465 -2.81 8.99 -18.05
CA GLY A 465 -4.10 8.33 -18.25
C GLY A 465 -4.83 8.05 -16.94
N ARG A 466 -6.15 7.93 -17.06
CA ARG A 466 -7.07 7.45 -16.03
C ARG A 466 -8.14 6.59 -16.70
N VAL A 467 -8.44 5.46 -16.09
CA VAL A 467 -9.62 4.66 -16.39
C VAL A 467 -10.45 4.46 -15.13
N GLU A 468 -11.77 4.42 -15.29
CA GLU A 468 -12.69 4.16 -14.19
C GLU A 468 -13.89 3.36 -14.65
N THR A 469 -14.51 2.63 -13.73
CA THR A 469 -15.69 1.80 -14.03
C THR A 469 -17.02 2.47 -13.69
N LYS A 470 -17.02 3.78 -13.38
CA LYS A 470 -18.22 4.57 -13.09
C LYS A 470 -19.31 4.31 -14.13
N ASN A 471 -20.55 4.05 -13.70
CA ASN A 471 -21.68 3.75 -14.59
C ASN A 471 -21.48 2.52 -15.51
N LYS A 472 -20.50 1.66 -15.23
CA LYS A 472 -20.28 0.38 -15.93
C LYS A 472 -20.25 -0.77 -14.95
N PHE A 473 -19.55 -0.60 -13.84
CA PHE A 473 -19.48 -1.55 -12.76
C PHE A 473 -19.30 -0.83 -11.41
N SER A 474 -20.02 -1.27 -10.40
CA SER A 474 -19.84 -0.86 -9.01
C SER A 474 -20.30 -1.99 -8.11
N PHE A 475 -19.77 -2.05 -6.89
CA PHE A 475 -20.12 -3.09 -5.93
C PHE A 475 -20.10 -2.52 -4.51
N GLU A 476 -20.96 -3.05 -3.64
CA GLU A 476 -21.01 -2.69 -2.23
C GLU A 476 -20.52 -3.88 -1.42
N ASN A 477 -19.50 -3.66 -0.58
CA ASN A 477 -18.76 -4.68 0.18
C ASN A 477 -18.09 -5.73 -0.71
N GLY A 478 -17.01 -6.33 -0.22
CA GLY A 478 -16.31 -7.38 -0.96
C GLY A 478 -14.81 -7.25 -0.89
N ARG A 479 -14.14 -7.95 -1.79
CA ARG A 479 -12.69 -7.90 -1.96
C ARG A 479 -12.33 -7.50 -3.38
N MET A 480 -11.57 -6.42 -3.56
CA MET A 480 -10.93 -6.09 -4.82
C MET A 480 -9.45 -6.44 -4.74
N ALA A 481 -8.93 -7.10 -5.76
CA ALA A 481 -7.52 -7.39 -5.93
C ALA A 481 -7.06 -6.91 -7.31
N VAL A 482 -5.90 -6.25 -7.34
CA VAL A 482 -5.31 -5.71 -8.56
C VAL A 482 -3.85 -6.12 -8.63
N ARG A 483 -3.46 -6.84 -9.68
CA ARG A 483 -2.06 -7.15 -9.94
C ARG A 483 -1.45 -6.08 -10.82
N ALA A 484 -0.51 -5.32 -10.29
CA ALA A 484 0.07 -4.18 -10.98
C ALA A 484 1.54 -3.96 -10.63
N LYS A 485 2.26 -3.25 -11.51
CA LYS A 485 3.61 -2.74 -11.29
C LYS A 485 3.58 -1.20 -11.40
N PRO A 486 3.65 -0.47 -10.28
CA PRO A 486 3.60 0.99 -10.28
C PRO A 486 4.80 1.60 -11.00
N ASN A 487 4.58 2.71 -11.71
CA ASN A 487 5.69 3.55 -12.15
C ASN A 487 6.19 4.45 -11.02
N ASP A 488 7.48 4.79 -11.07
CA ASP A 488 8.13 5.65 -10.08
C ASP A 488 8.80 6.86 -10.72
N SER A 489 9.48 7.61 -9.85
CA SER A 489 10.29 8.82 -10.06
C SER A 489 9.68 10.09 -9.46
N GLN A 490 10.51 11.11 -9.24
CA GLN A 490 10.13 12.35 -8.58
C GLN A 490 8.87 12.98 -9.22
N GLY A 491 7.82 13.17 -8.42
CA GLY A 491 6.59 13.83 -8.86
C GLY A 491 5.60 12.95 -9.64
N ILE A 492 5.81 11.63 -9.68
CA ILE A 492 4.92 10.64 -10.32
C ILE A 492 4.07 9.94 -9.25
N TRP A 493 2.77 9.78 -9.50
CA TRP A 493 1.81 9.26 -8.53
C TRP A 493 0.81 8.26 -9.16
N PRO A 494 1.14 6.97 -9.32
CA PRO A 494 0.15 5.97 -9.70
C PRO A 494 -0.78 5.65 -8.52
N ALA A 495 -2.05 5.43 -8.83
CA ALA A 495 -3.08 5.14 -7.85
C ALA A 495 -4.03 4.02 -8.31
N ILE A 496 -4.40 3.16 -7.36
CA ILE A 496 -5.47 2.17 -7.45
C ILE A 496 -6.43 2.49 -6.32
N TRP A 497 -7.62 2.95 -6.66
CA TRP A 497 -8.55 3.46 -5.65
C TRP A 497 -9.99 3.22 -6.07
N MET A 498 -10.90 3.47 -5.14
CA MET A 498 -12.33 3.34 -5.37
C MET A 498 -13.05 4.55 -4.80
N LEU A 499 -14.14 4.90 -5.46
CA LEU A 499 -15.01 5.98 -5.03
C LEU A 499 -16.47 5.52 -5.07
N ALA A 500 -17.32 6.07 -4.21
CA ALA A 500 -18.76 5.83 -4.30
C ALA A 500 -19.31 6.16 -5.69
N GLN A 501 -20.18 5.30 -6.23
CA GLN A 501 -20.87 5.45 -7.51
C GLN A 501 -21.62 6.78 -7.61
N ASP A 502 -22.15 7.27 -6.49
CA ASP A 502 -22.87 8.55 -6.41
C ASP A 502 -21.94 9.76 -6.21
N GLU A 503 -20.63 9.52 -6.13
CA GLU A 503 -19.52 10.46 -6.01
C GLU A 503 -19.65 11.49 -4.89
N THR A 504 -20.29 11.14 -3.77
CA THR A 504 -20.54 11.94 -2.55
C THR A 504 -19.32 12.73 -2.06
N GLY A 505 -18.12 12.31 -2.45
CA GLY A 505 -16.86 13.02 -2.25
C GLY A 505 -16.21 12.66 -0.92
N HIS A 506 -16.93 12.07 0.02
CA HIS A 506 -16.35 11.61 1.27
C HIS A 506 -16.00 10.12 1.28
N ASP A 507 -16.49 9.34 0.31
CA ASP A 507 -16.33 7.88 0.28
C ASP A 507 -15.21 7.46 -0.66
N GLU A 508 -14.01 7.28 -0.13
CA GLU A 508 -12.81 6.97 -0.91
C GLU A 508 -11.94 5.92 -0.18
N ILE A 509 -11.66 4.82 -0.89
CA ILE A 509 -10.76 3.75 -0.45
C ILE A 509 -9.59 3.68 -1.43
N ASP A 510 -8.40 4.01 -0.94
CA ASP A 510 -7.16 3.86 -1.68
C ASP A 510 -6.54 2.49 -1.40
N VAL A 511 -6.46 1.66 -2.43
CA VAL A 511 -5.84 0.33 -2.39
C VAL A 511 -4.34 0.43 -2.62
N LEU A 512 -3.93 1.40 -3.42
CA LEU A 512 -2.54 1.81 -3.58
C LEU A 512 -2.50 3.30 -3.91
N GLU A 513 -1.83 4.08 -3.09
CA GLU A 513 -1.21 5.34 -3.48
C GLU A 513 0.31 5.15 -3.44
N TYR A 514 1.00 5.51 -4.51
CA TYR A 514 2.44 5.33 -4.59
C TYR A 514 3.11 6.65 -4.93
N LEU A 515 4.05 7.07 -4.09
CA LEU A 515 4.81 8.29 -4.31
C LEU A 515 6.11 7.92 -4.99
N GLY A 516 6.29 8.32 -6.25
CA GLY A 516 7.45 7.90 -7.04
C GLY A 516 8.80 8.36 -6.46
N GLN A 517 8.82 9.35 -5.56
CA GLN A 517 10.00 9.76 -4.79
C GLN A 517 10.29 8.92 -3.54
N GLU A 518 9.35 8.05 -3.13
CA GLU A 518 9.45 7.11 -2.01
C GLU A 518 9.17 5.68 -2.48
N PRO A 519 10.01 5.10 -3.36
CA PRO A 519 9.68 3.90 -4.13
C PRO A 519 9.56 2.62 -3.29
N TRP A 520 9.92 2.67 -2.01
CA TRP A 520 9.78 1.56 -1.07
C TRP A 520 8.49 1.61 -0.26
N ASN A 521 7.69 2.68 -0.39
CA ASN A 521 6.47 2.90 0.37
C ASN A 521 5.24 2.69 -0.52
N ALA A 522 4.35 1.78 -0.14
CA ALA A 522 3.03 1.62 -0.74
C ALA A 522 1.97 2.06 0.26
N TRP A 523 1.24 3.12 -0.04
CA TRP A 523 0.24 3.69 0.86
C TRP A 523 -1.15 3.10 0.60
N THR A 524 -1.87 2.85 1.69
CA THR A 524 -3.27 2.44 1.70
C THR A 524 -4.01 3.40 2.61
N THR A 525 -5.16 3.91 2.16
CA THR A 525 -5.85 4.99 2.87
C THR A 525 -7.36 4.79 2.83
N ASN A 526 -8.03 5.04 3.96
CA ASN A 526 -9.47 5.26 4.01
C ASN A 526 -9.72 6.74 4.26
N HIS A 527 -10.44 7.39 3.34
CA HIS A 527 -10.92 8.76 3.49
C HIS A 527 -12.42 8.73 3.82
N TYR A 528 -12.82 9.48 4.84
CA TYR A 528 -14.19 9.49 5.33
C TYR A 528 -14.60 10.86 5.87
N GLY A 529 -15.89 11.06 6.08
CA GLY A 529 -16.44 12.33 6.54
C GLY A 529 -16.49 13.41 5.45
N ILE A 530 -17.42 14.35 5.62
CA ILE A 530 -17.82 15.29 4.58
C ILE A 530 -16.79 16.41 4.43
N LEU A 531 -16.38 16.68 3.18
CA LEU A 531 -15.45 17.77 2.85
C LEU A 531 -15.96 19.12 3.38
N GLY A 532 -15.07 19.89 4.00
CA GLY A 532 -15.42 21.19 4.59
C GLY A 532 -16.10 21.12 5.95
N LEU A 533 -16.56 19.94 6.39
CA LEU A 533 -17.19 19.73 7.70
C LEU A 533 -16.30 18.92 8.65
N ASN A 534 -16.12 17.64 8.37
CA ASN A 534 -15.48 16.67 9.26
C ASN A 534 -14.68 15.60 8.50
N LYS A 535 -14.23 15.91 7.27
CA LYS A 535 -13.34 15.03 6.50
C LYS A 535 -12.09 14.67 7.31
N ALA A 536 -11.78 13.38 7.33
CA ALA A 536 -10.59 12.80 7.93
C ALA A 536 -10.11 11.63 7.08
N SER A 537 -8.97 11.07 7.45
CA SER A 537 -8.44 9.86 6.84
C SER A 537 -7.73 8.98 7.85
N ASP A 538 -7.57 7.72 7.49
CA ASP A 538 -6.73 6.76 8.18
C ASP A 538 -5.95 5.93 7.16
N GLY A 539 -4.66 6.23 7.02
CA GLY A 539 -3.78 5.59 6.05
C GLY A 539 -2.47 5.11 6.65
N ARG A 540 -1.87 4.11 5.98
CA ARG A 540 -0.61 3.48 6.38
C ARG A 540 0.22 3.10 5.16
N ALA A 541 1.52 3.40 5.24
CA ALA A 541 2.52 2.88 4.31
C ALA A 541 2.99 1.48 4.72
N GLU A 542 3.05 0.56 3.75
CA GLU A 542 3.85 -0.65 3.85
C GLU A 542 5.22 -0.40 3.20
N VAL A 543 6.29 -0.67 3.97
CA VAL A 543 7.66 -0.52 3.52
C VAL A 543 8.20 -1.86 3.02
N SER A 544 8.73 -1.88 1.79
CA SER A 544 9.39 -3.06 1.21
C SER A 544 10.92 -2.95 1.25
N PRO A 545 11.65 -4.07 1.46
CA PRO A 545 13.11 -4.09 1.35
C PRO A 545 13.62 -3.86 -0.08
N VAL A 546 12.75 -3.94 -1.09
CA VAL A 546 13.02 -3.64 -2.50
C VAL A 546 11.95 -2.70 -3.05
N ALA A 547 12.26 -1.84 -4.02
CA ALA A 547 11.28 -0.89 -4.55
C ALA A 547 10.07 -1.62 -5.17
N TRP A 548 8.86 -1.16 -4.85
CA TRP A 548 7.61 -1.77 -5.37
C TRP A 548 7.47 -1.62 -6.89
N SER A 549 8.17 -0.67 -7.51
CA SER A 549 8.19 -0.45 -8.95
C SER A 549 9.01 -1.48 -9.75
N GLN A 550 9.77 -2.36 -9.10
CA GLN A 550 10.63 -3.33 -9.78
C GLN A 550 9.89 -4.56 -10.29
N ASP A 551 8.77 -4.93 -9.68
CA ASP A 551 8.02 -6.15 -10.03
C ASP A 551 6.51 -5.92 -9.92
N PHE A 552 5.73 -6.88 -10.42
CA PHE A 552 4.29 -6.92 -10.22
C PHE A 552 3.94 -7.42 -8.82
N HIS A 553 3.03 -6.72 -8.17
CA HIS A 553 2.48 -7.04 -6.87
C HIS A 553 0.96 -7.10 -6.92
N VAL A 554 0.34 -7.83 -6.02
CA VAL A 554 -1.12 -7.87 -5.86
C VAL A 554 -1.53 -6.95 -4.72
N PHE A 555 -2.12 -5.80 -5.04
CA PHE A 555 -2.67 -4.84 -4.09
C PHE A 555 -4.16 -5.14 -3.89
N GLU A 556 -4.59 -5.31 -2.65
CA GLU A 556 -5.96 -5.75 -2.34
C GLU A 556 -6.58 -4.96 -1.20
N VAL A 557 -7.90 -4.82 -1.27
CA VAL A 557 -8.73 -4.39 -0.15
C VAL A 557 -9.92 -5.33 0.01
N GLU A 558 -10.21 -5.68 1.25
CA GLU A 558 -11.44 -6.32 1.68
C GLU A 558 -12.19 -5.34 2.58
N TRP A 559 -13.43 -5.02 2.23
CA TRP A 559 -14.28 -4.17 3.06
C TRP A 559 -15.65 -4.78 3.35
N SER A 560 -16.15 -4.40 4.51
CA SER A 560 -17.42 -4.82 5.10
C SER A 560 -17.95 -3.68 5.95
N PRO A 561 -19.24 -3.72 6.36
CA PRO A 561 -19.78 -2.73 7.29
C PRO A 561 -19.02 -2.67 8.63
N GLU A 562 -18.30 -3.73 9.00
CA GLU A 562 -17.56 -3.80 10.26
C GLU A 562 -16.14 -3.24 10.19
N ARG A 563 -15.48 -3.27 9.01
CA ARG A 563 -14.04 -3.04 8.87
C ARG A 563 -13.59 -2.98 7.41
N ILE A 564 -12.51 -2.23 7.17
CA ILE A 564 -11.70 -2.28 5.95
C ILE A 564 -10.32 -2.89 6.25
N THR A 565 -9.84 -3.80 5.40
CA THR A 565 -8.55 -4.48 5.55
C THR A 565 -7.82 -4.55 4.23
N TRP A 566 -6.55 -4.12 4.20
CA TRP A 566 -5.71 -4.13 3.01
C TRP A 566 -4.67 -5.24 3.06
N TYR A 567 -4.34 -5.75 1.89
CA TYR A 567 -3.31 -6.76 1.69
C TYR A 567 -2.40 -6.37 0.54
N ILE A 568 -1.12 -6.73 0.63
CA ILE A 568 -0.18 -6.71 -0.47
C ILE A 568 0.42 -8.11 -0.58
N ASP A 569 0.34 -8.71 -1.75
CA ASP A 569 0.76 -10.10 -2.02
C ASP A 569 0.14 -11.11 -1.04
N GLY A 570 -1.11 -10.88 -0.63
CA GLY A 570 -1.85 -11.71 0.33
C GLY A 570 -1.47 -11.51 1.80
N LYS A 571 -0.44 -10.69 2.10
CA LYS A 571 -0.08 -10.29 3.47
C LYS A 571 -0.91 -9.09 3.89
N ARG A 572 -1.60 -9.18 5.04
CA ARG A 572 -2.32 -8.03 5.61
C ARG A 572 -1.34 -6.92 6.00
N VAL A 573 -1.54 -5.72 5.47
CA VAL A 573 -0.69 -4.54 5.72
C VAL A 573 -1.37 -3.48 6.59
N HIS A 574 -2.69 -3.33 6.47
CA HIS A 574 -3.48 -2.38 7.26
C HIS A 574 -4.89 -2.91 7.53
N SER A 575 -5.52 -2.41 8.59
CA SER A 575 -6.90 -2.74 8.93
C SER A 575 -7.48 -1.69 9.87
N THR A 576 -8.68 -1.19 9.57
CA THR A 576 -9.28 -0.07 10.32
C THR A 576 -10.78 -0.15 10.47
N THR A 577 -11.27 0.49 11.52
CA THR A 577 -12.68 0.82 11.78
C THR A 577 -12.85 2.34 11.97
N ALA A 578 -11.84 3.14 11.61
CA ALA A 578 -11.88 4.58 11.76
C ALA A 578 -13.01 5.18 10.92
N GLY A 579 -13.65 6.22 11.45
CA GLY A 579 -14.76 6.89 10.76
C GLY A 579 -16.07 6.12 10.72
N ALA A 580 -16.24 5.02 11.45
CA ALA A 580 -17.50 4.25 11.43
C ALA A 580 -18.76 5.07 11.79
N ASP A 581 -18.61 6.15 12.57
CA ASP A 581 -19.66 7.11 12.90
C ASP A 581 -19.84 8.22 11.84
N LEU A 582 -18.96 8.28 10.84
CA LEU A 582 -18.88 9.26 9.77
C LEU A 582 -18.91 8.62 8.36
N ASP A 583 -19.57 7.46 8.22
CA ASP A 583 -19.66 6.66 6.97
C ASP A 583 -18.30 6.14 6.45
N GLY A 584 -17.30 6.03 7.31
CA GLY A 584 -15.96 5.55 6.94
C GLY A 584 -15.86 4.06 6.67
N MET A 585 -16.95 3.29 6.80
CA MET A 585 -17.03 1.91 6.32
C MET A 585 -17.72 1.82 4.94
N HIS A 586 -18.02 2.97 4.33
CA HIS A 586 -18.59 3.14 3.01
C HIS A 586 -19.80 2.26 2.76
N SER A 587 -20.95 2.75 3.22
CA SER A 587 -22.23 2.07 3.08
C SER A 587 -22.85 2.17 1.68
N ARG A 588 -22.09 2.58 0.66
CA ARG A 588 -22.57 2.79 -0.71
C ARG A 588 -21.75 2.00 -1.71
N PRO A 589 -22.34 1.60 -2.86
CA PRO A 589 -21.60 0.99 -3.95
C PRO A 589 -20.43 1.86 -4.40
N MET A 590 -19.26 1.25 -4.62
CA MET A 590 -18.04 1.92 -5.07
C MET A 590 -17.57 1.36 -6.41
N PHE A 591 -16.90 2.18 -7.21
CA PHE A 591 -16.32 1.81 -8.51
C PHE A 591 -14.79 1.94 -8.50
N PRO A 592 -14.06 0.97 -9.09
CA PRO A 592 -12.62 1.06 -9.31
C PRO A 592 -12.17 2.21 -10.23
N ILE A 593 -11.04 2.83 -9.87
CA ILE A 593 -10.29 3.85 -10.62
C ILE A 593 -8.81 3.45 -10.67
N LEU A 594 -8.19 3.55 -11.85
CA LEU A 594 -6.76 3.35 -12.08
C LEU A 594 -6.21 4.59 -12.79
N GLU A 595 -5.18 5.23 -12.24
CA GLU A 595 -4.59 6.43 -12.86
C GLU A 595 -3.12 6.63 -12.53
N THR A 596 -2.51 7.62 -13.19
CA THR A 596 -1.24 8.19 -12.74
C THR A 596 -1.30 9.70 -12.78
N GLN A 597 -1.24 10.34 -11.61
CA GLN A 597 -1.13 11.79 -11.46
C GLN A 597 0.33 12.23 -11.55
N VAL A 598 0.56 13.51 -11.88
CA VAL A 598 1.91 14.05 -12.10
C VAL A 598 1.98 15.49 -11.61
N ASN A 599 3.07 15.84 -10.90
CA ASN A 599 3.46 17.20 -10.54
C ASN A 599 2.41 18.00 -9.74
N GLY A 600 2.53 18.02 -8.42
CA GLY A 600 1.68 18.75 -7.49
C GLY A 600 1.09 17.83 -6.42
N GLY A 601 0.17 18.36 -5.61
CA GLY A 601 -0.48 17.59 -4.55
C GLY A 601 0.54 17.00 -3.56
N TRP A 602 0.35 15.73 -3.19
CA TRP A 602 1.19 15.03 -2.21
C TRP A 602 2.57 14.68 -2.75
N VAL A 603 2.70 14.38 -4.04
CA VAL A 603 4.01 14.04 -4.66
C VAL A 603 4.93 15.24 -4.88
N GLY A 604 4.41 16.46 -4.73
CA GLY A 604 5.16 17.68 -4.95
C GLY A 604 5.54 17.89 -6.42
N ASP A 605 6.46 18.81 -6.65
CA ASP A 605 6.87 19.19 -8.01
C ASP A 605 7.71 18.08 -8.68
N VAL A 606 7.53 17.93 -10.00
CA VAL A 606 8.50 17.20 -10.82
C VAL A 606 9.82 17.98 -10.88
N ASP A 607 10.92 17.25 -11.09
CA ASP A 607 12.21 17.88 -11.30
C ASP A 607 12.28 18.57 -12.68
N THR A 608 12.22 19.90 -12.65
CA THR A 608 12.31 20.74 -13.84
C THR A 608 13.67 20.69 -14.54
N THR A 609 14.73 20.23 -13.87
CA THR A 609 16.04 19.96 -14.50
C THR A 609 16.03 18.66 -15.33
N ARG A 610 14.97 17.86 -15.21
CA ARG A 610 14.74 16.59 -15.89
C ARG A 610 15.79 15.52 -15.58
N GLN A 611 16.44 15.59 -14.42
CA GLN A 611 17.48 14.65 -14.01
C GLN A 611 16.96 13.59 -13.03
N ARG A 612 15.98 13.95 -12.19
CA ARG A 612 15.39 13.11 -11.14
C ARG A 612 13.99 12.61 -11.46
N THR A 613 13.35 13.14 -12.50
CA THR A 613 12.05 12.66 -12.99
C THR A 613 12.23 11.91 -14.31
N LYS A 614 11.76 10.66 -14.39
CA LYS A 614 11.70 9.88 -15.64
C LYS A 614 10.77 10.56 -16.63
N GLN A 615 11.29 10.94 -17.80
CA GLN A 615 10.52 11.66 -18.83
C GLN A 615 9.47 10.77 -19.54
N SER A 616 9.57 9.46 -19.34
CA SER A 616 8.65 8.43 -19.83
C SER A 616 8.60 7.31 -18.80
N SER A 617 7.42 7.02 -18.26
CA SER A 617 7.23 5.98 -17.25
C SER A 617 5.82 5.39 -17.36
N ASP A 618 5.66 4.08 -17.16
CA ASP A 618 4.42 3.35 -17.40
C ASP A 618 3.94 2.60 -16.16
N PHE A 619 2.71 2.86 -15.74
CA PHE A 619 2.01 2.06 -14.74
C PHE A 619 1.34 0.88 -15.45
N LEU A 620 1.75 -0.34 -15.09
CA LEU A 620 1.28 -1.57 -15.76
C LEU A 620 0.34 -2.35 -14.86
N ILE A 621 -0.80 -2.77 -15.38
CA ILE A 621 -1.81 -3.57 -14.67
C ILE A 621 -2.07 -4.85 -15.46
N ASP A 622 -1.90 -5.98 -14.79
CA ASP A 622 -2.09 -7.33 -15.35
C ASP A 622 -3.56 -7.75 -15.27
N TRP A 623 -4.20 -7.58 -14.11
CA TRP A 623 -5.63 -7.83 -13.97
C TRP A 623 -6.24 -7.07 -12.80
N VAL A 624 -7.55 -6.87 -12.88
CA VAL A 624 -8.41 -6.42 -11.77
C VAL A 624 -9.47 -7.50 -11.55
N ARG A 625 -9.66 -7.93 -10.30
CA ARG A 625 -10.64 -8.95 -9.93
C ARG A 625 -11.41 -8.52 -8.68
N VAL A 626 -12.73 -8.68 -8.72
CA VAL A 626 -13.63 -8.34 -7.61
C VAL A 626 -14.38 -9.59 -7.17
N TYR A 627 -14.37 -9.81 -5.87
CA TYR A 627 -14.99 -10.95 -5.21
C TYR A 627 -16.05 -10.48 -4.21
N GLN A 628 -17.16 -11.22 -4.14
CA GLN A 628 -18.24 -11.01 -3.17
C GLN A 628 -18.67 -12.34 -2.56
N THR A 629 -19.63 -12.30 -1.63
CA THR A 629 -20.33 -13.52 -1.22
C THR A 629 -21.33 -13.94 -2.30
N LYS A 630 -21.66 -15.23 -2.37
CA LYS A 630 -22.54 -15.80 -3.40
C LYS A 630 -23.91 -15.11 -3.49
N ASP A 631 -24.46 -14.73 -2.34
CA ASP A 631 -25.82 -14.22 -2.20
C ASP A 631 -25.86 -12.69 -2.05
N GLN A 632 -24.73 -12.00 -2.29
CA GLN A 632 -24.63 -10.55 -2.11
C GLN A 632 -25.50 -9.79 -3.11
N ASP A 633 -26.00 -8.64 -2.65
CA ASP A 633 -26.85 -7.75 -3.45
C ASP A 633 -26.12 -7.26 -4.70
N LEU A 634 -26.89 -7.14 -5.77
CA LEU A 634 -26.49 -6.61 -7.06
C LEU A 634 -26.66 -5.11 -7.07
N VAL A 635 -25.64 -4.39 -7.54
CA VAL A 635 -25.76 -2.95 -7.78
C VAL A 635 -26.48 -2.73 -9.10
N ARG A 636 -27.42 -1.79 -9.10
CA ARG A 636 -28.15 -1.30 -10.26
C ARG A 636 -28.02 0.22 -10.31
N PHE A 637 -27.78 0.80 -11.47
CA PHE A 637 -27.76 2.26 -11.59
C PHE A 637 -28.42 2.73 -12.89
N ASP A 638 -28.98 3.92 -12.83
CA ASP A 638 -29.55 4.66 -13.95
C ASP A 638 -28.88 6.04 -14.00
N ASP A 639 -28.21 6.32 -15.12
CA ASP A 639 -27.61 7.63 -15.40
C ASP A 639 -28.62 8.58 -16.04
N LEU A 640 -29.88 8.17 -16.20
CA LEU A 640 -31.01 8.95 -16.71
C LEU A 640 -30.95 9.28 -18.21
N ALA A 641 -30.12 8.57 -18.97
CA ALA A 641 -30.08 8.70 -20.43
C ALA A 641 -31.43 8.31 -21.07
N GLU A 642 -31.89 9.09 -22.05
CA GLU A 642 -33.14 8.79 -22.75
C GLU A 642 -32.98 7.53 -23.64
N GLY A 643 -33.91 6.58 -23.50
CA GLY A 643 -33.88 5.34 -24.28
C GLY A 643 -32.87 4.30 -23.81
N GLY A 644 -32.32 4.45 -22.59
CA GLY A 644 -31.48 3.43 -21.96
C GLY A 644 -32.16 2.06 -21.90
N ALA A 645 -31.36 1.00 -22.06
CA ALA A 645 -31.80 -0.37 -21.86
C ALA A 645 -31.27 -0.89 -20.52
N SER A 646 -32.11 -1.64 -19.80
CA SER A 646 -31.66 -2.37 -18.61
C SER A 646 -30.75 -3.52 -19.02
N GLY A 647 -29.65 -3.66 -18.30
CA GLY A 647 -28.61 -4.66 -18.55
C GLY A 647 -28.20 -5.36 -17.27
N GLU A 648 -26.95 -5.84 -17.24
CA GLU A 648 -26.42 -6.50 -16.05
C GLU A 648 -26.25 -5.55 -14.87
N TYR A 649 -25.89 -4.28 -15.10
CA TYR A 649 -25.74 -3.27 -14.04
C TYR A 649 -26.61 -2.03 -14.29
N SER A 650 -26.87 -1.66 -15.54
CA SER A 650 -27.75 -0.55 -15.87
C SER A 650 -29.22 -0.92 -15.64
N ILE A 651 -30.01 0.05 -15.19
CA ILE A 651 -31.47 -0.07 -15.12
C ILE A 651 -32.14 1.16 -15.72
N SER A 652 -33.37 0.97 -16.22
CA SER A 652 -34.15 2.04 -16.81
C SER A 652 -35.56 2.03 -16.22
N PRO A 653 -36.23 3.19 -16.13
CA PRO A 653 -37.56 3.26 -15.55
C PRO A 653 -38.55 2.46 -16.41
N SER A 654 -39.38 1.63 -15.77
CA SER A 654 -40.50 0.95 -16.39
C SER A 654 -41.62 1.91 -16.81
N SER A 655 -41.69 3.09 -16.17
CA SER A 655 -42.53 4.19 -16.64
C SER A 655 -41.96 5.55 -16.23
N ARG A 656 -42.14 6.55 -17.09
CA ARG A 656 -41.71 7.94 -16.90
C ARG A 656 -42.87 8.88 -17.22
N SER A 657 -43.10 9.89 -16.39
CA SER A 657 -44.11 10.93 -16.68
C SER A 657 -43.69 11.82 -17.86
N GLU A 658 -44.65 12.19 -18.72
CA GLU A 658 -44.41 13.03 -19.90
C GLU A 658 -43.92 14.45 -19.58
N GLY A 659 -44.14 14.94 -18.35
CA GLY A 659 -43.69 16.28 -17.92
C GLY A 659 -42.24 16.33 -17.43
N LEU A 660 -41.45 15.28 -17.62
CA LEU A 660 -40.00 15.27 -17.30
C LEU A 660 -39.18 15.54 -18.56
N VAL A 661 -38.26 16.51 -18.48
CA VAL A 661 -37.36 16.91 -19.59
C VAL A 661 -35.91 16.61 -19.24
N ALA A 662 -35.13 16.19 -20.24
CA ALA A 662 -33.68 16.12 -20.13
C ALA A 662 -33.11 17.54 -20.27
N LEU A 663 -32.28 17.93 -19.31
CA LEU A 663 -31.56 19.21 -19.33
C LEU A 663 -30.16 19.07 -19.95
N SER A 664 -29.59 17.86 -19.88
CA SER A 664 -28.36 17.46 -20.53
C SER A 664 -28.47 15.98 -20.86
N ASP A 665 -27.87 15.56 -21.97
CA ASP A 665 -27.64 14.17 -22.37
C ASP A 665 -26.13 13.83 -22.39
N GLY A 666 -25.30 14.75 -21.89
CA GLY A 666 -23.85 14.60 -21.79
C GLY A 666 -23.12 14.80 -23.12
N SER A 667 -23.84 15.08 -24.21
CA SER A 667 -23.28 15.33 -25.53
C SER A 667 -22.79 16.78 -25.72
N ALA A 668 -23.22 17.69 -24.84
CA ALA A 668 -22.79 19.08 -24.87
C ALA A 668 -21.28 19.23 -24.59
N PRO A 669 -20.59 20.25 -25.12
CA PRO A 669 -19.19 20.55 -24.79
C PRO A 669 -18.99 20.69 -23.26
N HIS A 670 -17.78 20.40 -22.76
CA HIS A 670 -17.46 20.37 -21.32
C HIS A 670 -17.94 21.61 -20.53
N GLU A 671 -17.98 22.77 -21.19
CA GLU A 671 -18.40 24.08 -20.68
C GLU A 671 -19.89 24.17 -20.33
N ASP A 672 -20.72 23.37 -21.01
CA ASP A 672 -22.18 23.33 -20.85
C ASP A 672 -22.64 22.15 -19.98
N LYS A 673 -21.69 21.32 -19.48
CA LYS A 673 -22.00 20.16 -18.65
C LYS A 673 -22.28 20.50 -17.18
N ASP A 674 -22.07 21.75 -16.75
CA ASP A 674 -22.16 22.18 -15.34
C ASP A 674 -21.43 21.21 -14.39
N ASN A 675 -20.21 20.80 -14.76
CA ASN A 675 -19.45 19.80 -14.02
C ASN A 675 -19.17 20.27 -12.58
N PHE A 676 -19.33 19.34 -11.64
CA PHE A 676 -19.02 19.54 -10.22
C PHE A 676 -17.55 19.24 -9.94
N PHE A 677 -16.86 19.94 -9.04
CA PHE A 677 -15.42 19.80 -8.84
C PHE A 677 -15.05 19.34 -7.43
N TYR A 678 -14.82 18.04 -7.25
CA TYR A 678 -14.31 17.54 -5.96
C TYR A 678 -12.79 17.48 -5.96
N GLY A 679 -12.14 18.17 -5.01
CA GLY A 679 -10.66 18.15 -4.89
C GLY A 679 -9.92 18.75 -6.10
N GLY A 680 -10.61 19.55 -6.93
CA GLY A 680 -10.06 20.10 -8.17
C GLY A 680 -10.25 19.22 -9.41
N GLN A 681 -10.91 18.06 -9.29
CA GLN A 681 -11.23 17.19 -10.43
C GLN A 681 -12.72 17.27 -10.81
N PRO A 682 -13.05 17.39 -12.12
CA PRO A 682 -14.44 17.39 -12.58
C PRO A 682 -15.10 16.02 -12.35
N ARG A 683 -16.35 16.05 -11.88
CA ARG A 683 -17.26 14.91 -11.73
C ARG A 683 -18.25 14.93 -12.87
N TYR A 684 -18.25 13.86 -13.67
CA TYR A 684 -19.06 13.78 -14.89
C TYR A 684 -20.39 13.10 -14.60
N GLU A 685 -21.44 13.89 -14.36
CA GLU A 685 -22.82 13.40 -14.55
C GLU A 685 -23.27 13.80 -15.95
N THR A 686 -23.45 12.80 -16.81
CA THR A 686 -23.71 13.01 -18.23
C THR A 686 -25.14 13.50 -18.45
N SER A 687 -26.13 12.90 -17.79
CA SER A 687 -27.54 13.24 -18.00
C SER A 687 -28.21 13.79 -16.73
N ARG A 688 -29.14 14.74 -16.93
CA ARG A 688 -29.91 15.37 -15.84
C ARG A 688 -31.38 15.50 -16.25
N LEU A 689 -32.28 15.15 -15.32
CA LEU A 689 -33.73 15.28 -15.51
C LEU A 689 -34.32 16.34 -14.58
N ALA A 690 -35.29 17.10 -15.08
CA ALA A 690 -36.09 18.00 -14.27
C ALA A 690 -37.54 18.02 -14.74
N VAL A 691 -38.39 18.69 -13.95
CA VAL A 691 -39.79 18.93 -14.31
C VAL A 691 -39.86 20.06 -15.33
N ALA A 692 -40.55 19.82 -16.45
CA ALA A 692 -40.77 20.82 -17.48
C ALA A 692 -41.61 21.99 -16.97
N ASP A 693 -41.34 23.20 -17.47
CA ASP A 693 -42.13 24.37 -17.12
C ASP A 693 -43.60 24.18 -17.53
N GLY A 694 -44.51 24.42 -16.58
CA GLY A 694 -45.95 24.26 -16.81
C GLY A 694 -46.46 22.82 -16.83
N ALA A 695 -45.61 21.81 -16.55
CA ALA A 695 -46.06 20.44 -16.33
C ALA A 695 -47.09 20.38 -15.20
N ARG A 696 -48.20 19.67 -15.43
CA ARG A 696 -49.30 19.55 -14.46
C ARG A 696 -49.30 18.16 -13.83
N GLY A 697 -49.63 18.11 -12.54
CA GLY A 697 -49.73 16.84 -11.81
C GLY A 697 -48.40 16.34 -11.25
N GLU A 698 -48.42 15.12 -10.71
CA GLU A 698 -47.22 14.44 -10.22
C GLU A 698 -46.31 14.03 -11.38
N GLN A 699 -45.02 14.36 -11.28
CA GLN A 699 -44.00 13.90 -12.21
C GLN A 699 -43.11 12.89 -11.49
N SER A 700 -42.92 11.73 -12.10
CA SER A 700 -42.22 10.62 -11.46
C SER A 700 -41.52 9.70 -12.45
N LEU A 701 -40.53 8.99 -11.93
CA LEU A 701 -39.94 7.80 -12.53
C LEU A 701 -40.37 6.58 -11.71
N VAL A 702 -40.74 5.49 -12.38
CA VAL A 702 -41.03 4.21 -11.75
C VAL A 702 -40.06 3.17 -12.26
N TYR A 703 -39.44 2.43 -11.35
CA TYR A 703 -38.52 1.34 -11.62
C TYR A 703 -39.15 0.02 -11.15
N GLU A 704 -38.99 -1.03 -11.94
CA GLU A 704 -39.31 -2.40 -11.54
C GLU A 704 -38.01 -3.12 -11.16
N VAL A 705 -37.78 -3.27 -9.86
CA VAL A 705 -36.57 -3.87 -9.29
C VAL A 705 -36.99 -4.87 -8.21
N PRO A 706 -37.30 -6.13 -8.57
CA PRO A 706 -37.68 -7.15 -7.61
C PRO A 706 -36.60 -7.33 -6.54
N GLY A 707 -36.99 -7.22 -5.27
CA GLY A 707 -36.10 -7.42 -4.13
C GLY A 707 -35.16 -6.25 -3.83
N VAL A 708 -35.45 -5.04 -4.35
CA VAL A 708 -34.69 -3.83 -3.99
C VAL A 708 -34.63 -3.63 -2.48
N ARG A 709 -33.43 -3.39 -1.96
CA ARG A 709 -33.11 -3.17 -0.55
C ARG A 709 -32.90 -1.69 -0.28
N ASP A 710 -32.00 -1.04 -1.03
CA ASP A 710 -31.64 0.35 -0.84
C ASP A 710 -31.78 1.14 -2.15
N VAL A 711 -32.03 2.44 -2.05
CA VAL A 711 -32.09 3.40 -3.15
C VAL A 711 -31.32 4.65 -2.76
N HIS A 712 -30.40 5.09 -3.63
CA HIS A 712 -29.62 6.30 -3.50
C HIS A 712 -29.94 7.23 -4.66
N LEU A 713 -30.16 8.50 -4.35
CA LEU A 713 -30.42 9.54 -5.34
C LEU A 713 -29.32 10.60 -5.27
N THR A 714 -28.79 11.00 -6.41
CA THR A 714 -27.98 12.21 -6.54
C THR A 714 -28.78 13.27 -7.26
N ALA A 715 -28.92 14.44 -6.64
CA ALA A 715 -29.62 15.58 -7.20
C ALA A 715 -28.78 16.86 -7.13
N TYR A 716 -29.12 17.81 -7.98
CA TYR A 716 -28.56 19.15 -8.00
C TYR A 716 -29.66 20.18 -7.76
N HIS A 717 -29.42 21.07 -6.80
CA HIS A 717 -30.30 22.16 -6.40
C HIS A 717 -29.60 23.48 -6.65
N ARG A 718 -30.22 24.41 -7.36
CA ARG A 718 -29.59 25.70 -7.69
C ARG A 718 -29.12 26.46 -6.44
N THR A 719 -28.01 27.17 -6.53
CA THR A 719 -27.54 28.09 -5.48
C THR A 719 -28.10 29.50 -5.67
N LEU A 720 -28.37 30.19 -4.57
CA LEU A 720 -28.91 31.55 -4.52
C LEU A 720 -27.75 32.56 -4.58
N GLU A 721 -27.68 33.35 -5.65
CA GLU A 721 -26.60 34.31 -5.94
C GLU A 721 -26.44 35.46 -4.92
N HIS A 722 -27.35 35.62 -3.97
CA HIS A 722 -27.41 36.79 -3.07
C HIS A 722 -27.22 36.47 -1.59
N ALA A 723 -27.04 35.20 -1.24
CA ALA A 723 -26.83 34.77 0.13
C ALA A 723 -25.46 34.08 0.16
N ASN A 724 -24.45 34.81 0.65
CA ASN A 724 -23.10 34.30 0.85
C ASN A 724 -22.86 34.17 2.35
N ASP A 725 -22.48 32.98 2.80
CA ASP A 725 -21.89 32.79 4.13
C ASP A 725 -20.37 32.67 4.01
N THR A 726 -19.64 33.06 5.06
CA THR A 726 -18.18 32.97 5.12
C THR A 726 -17.78 31.81 6.02
N LEU A 727 -17.54 30.64 5.44
CA LEU A 727 -16.76 29.58 6.08
C LEU A 727 -15.33 29.65 5.51
N LYS A 728 -14.34 29.89 6.38
CA LYS A 728 -12.90 29.91 6.03
C LYS A 728 -12.54 30.78 4.80
N ASP A 729 -13.04 32.01 4.76
CA ASP A 729 -12.66 33.04 3.75
C ASP A 729 -13.01 32.72 2.27
N MET A 730 -13.86 31.72 2.00
CA MET A 730 -14.43 31.50 0.65
C MET A 730 -15.93 31.84 0.64
N PRO A 731 -16.43 32.65 -0.31
CA PRO A 731 -17.86 32.85 -0.47
C PRO A 731 -18.51 31.59 -1.02
N HIS A 732 -19.49 31.03 -0.31
CA HIS A 732 -20.34 29.95 -0.80
C HIS A 732 -21.78 30.47 -0.98
N GLY A 733 -22.44 30.10 -2.07
CA GLY A 733 -23.87 30.39 -2.24
C GLY A 733 -24.74 29.57 -1.28
N HIS A 734 -25.98 29.97 -1.01
CA HIS A 734 -26.94 29.13 -0.29
C HIS A 734 -27.75 28.27 -1.28
N SER A 735 -27.86 26.96 -1.06
CA SER A 735 -28.75 26.10 -1.86
C SER A 735 -30.22 26.54 -1.73
N ILE A 736 -30.99 26.53 -2.82
CA ILE A 736 -32.46 26.78 -2.77
C ILE A 736 -33.17 25.83 -1.81
N ARG A 737 -32.59 24.64 -1.57
CA ARG A 737 -33.10 23.64 -0.63
C ARG A 737 -33.13 24.16 0.82
N GLU A 738 -32.16 24.97 1.20
CA GLU A 738 -32.01 25.49 2.57
C GLU A 738 -32.48 26.94 2.72
N GLY A 739 -32.45 27.72 1.64
CA GLY A 739 -32.69 29.16 1.66
C GLY A 739 -34.03 29.65 1.13
N ALA A 740 -34.83 28.80 0.47
CA ALA A 740 -36.12 29.19 -0.11
C ALA A 740 -37.32 28.60 0.64
N GLU A 741 -38.45 29.32 0.67
CA GLU A 741 -39.72 28.78 1.18
C GLU A 741 -40.23 27.67 0.24
N GLY A 742 -40.42 26.44 0.73
CA GLY A 742 -40.97 25.31 -0.03
C GLY A 742 -40.33 23.96 0.32
N HIS A 743 -40.88 22.88 -0.24
CA HIS A 743 -40.31 21.53 -0.15
C HIS A 743 -39.70 21.16 -1.51
N TYR A 744 -38.37 21.06 -1.56
CA TYR A 744 -37.59 20.83 -2.78
C TYR A 744 -36.92 19.45 -2.83
N ASP A 745 -37.35 18.54 -1.96
CA ASP A 745 -36.80 17.19 -1.85
C ASP A 745 -37.61 16.18 -2.66
N PHE A 746 -36.92 15.18 -3.19
CA PHE A 746 -37.55 14.05 -3.85
C PHE A 746 -38.29 13.18 -2.84
N SER A 747 -39.45 12.66 -3.23
CA SER A 747 -40.18 11.67 -2.43
C SER A 747 -40.05 10.30 -3.07
N VAL A 748 -39.71 9.29 -2.28
CA VAL A 748 -39.58 7.91 -2.75
C VAL A 748 -40.76 7.09 -2.23
N TRP A 749 -41.32 6.25 -3.09
CA TRP A 749 -42.43 5.35 -2.79
C TRP A 749 -42.07 3.94 -3.21
N ARG A 750 -42.59 2.96 -2.47
CA ARG A 750 -42.41 1.54 -2.74
C ARG A 750 -43.74 0.88 -3.10
N SER A 751 -43.70 -0.19 -3.88
CA SER A 751 -44.88 -1.00 -4.17
C SER A 751 -44.50 -2.47 -4.47
N VAL A 752 -45.43 -3.37 -4.17
CA VAL A 752 -45.34 -4.81 -4.51
C VAL A 752 -45.92 -5.07 -5.91
N ASP A 753 -46.96 -4.32 -6.31
CA ASP A 753 -47.77 -4.59 -7.51
C ASP A 753 -47.76 -3.45 -8.55
N GLY A 754 -47.08 -2.34 -8.25
CA GLY A 754 -47.00 -1.14 -9.09
C GLY A 754 -48.28 -0.29 -9.07
N LYS A 755 -49.26 -0.64 -8.24
CA LYS A 755 -50.58 0.02 -8.15
C LYS A 755 -50.80 0.64 -6.77
N ASN A 756 -50.49 -0.09 -5.71
CA ASN A 756 -50.62 0.35 -4.33
C ASN A 756 -49.26 0.85 -3.84
N TRP A 757 -49.19 2.15 -3.54
CA TRP A 757 -47.93 2.83 -3.20
C TRP A 757 -47.89 3.18 -1.72
N GLU A 758 -46.76 2.87 -1.09
CA GLU A 758 -46.46 3.26 0.28
C GLU A 758 -45.24 4.18 0.30
N PRO A 759 -45.23 5.24 1.14
CA PRO A 759 -44.10 6.14 1.21
C PRO A 759 -42.88 5.41 1.80
N ALA A 760 -41.71 5.66 1.24
CA ALA A 760 -40.44 5.24 1.79
C ALA A 760 -39.73 6.46 2.41
N THR A 761 -39.08 6.27 3.56
CA THR A 761 -38.36 7.34 4.23
C THR A 761 -37.03 7.59 3.53
N ALA A 762 -36.89 8.75 2.89
CA ALA A 762 -35.64 9.25 2.35
C ALA A 762 -34.94 10.15 3.38
N THR A 763 -33.66 9.91 3.62
CA THR A 763 -32.79 10.72 4.47
C THR A 763 -31.77 11.47 3.61
N THR A 764 -31.60 12.76 3.84
CA THR A 764 -30.52 13.51 3.21
C THR A 764 -29.19 13.17 3.87
N VAL A 765 -28.20 12.80 3.08
CA VAL A 765 -26.86 12.43 3.58
C VAL A 765 -25.92 13.63 3.53
N ASP A 766 -25.86 14.33 2.40
CA ASP A 766 -25.12 15.57 2.26
C ASP A 766 -25.91 16.63 1.48
N ASN A 767 -25.52 17.91 1.66
CA ASN A 767 -25.96 19.02 0.83
C ASN A 767 -24.74 19.90 0.55
N PHE A 768 -23.82 19.38 -0.24
CA PHE A 768 -22.53 20.00 -0.47
C PHE A 768 -22.67 21.18 -1.45
N VAL A 769 -22.31 22.37 -0.96
CA VAL A 769 -22.38 23.62 -1.73
C VAL A 769 -20.98 24.11 -2.09
N GLU A 770 -20.64 24.09 -3.37
CA GLU A 770 -19.36 24.60 -3.84
C GLU A 770 -19.34 26.12 -3.96
N PRO A 771 -18.14 26.76 -3.89
CA PRO A 771 -17.99 28.19 -4.15
C PRO A 771 -18.43 28.57 -5.57
N HIS A 772 -18.20 27.68 -6.54
CA HIS A 772 -18.53 27.80 -7.96
C HIS A 772 -18.71 26.37 -8.51
N PRO A 773 -19.94 25.85 -8.62
CA PRO A 773 -20.89 26.25 -9.65
C PRO A 773 -22.24 26.74 -9.11
N ALA A 774 -23.17 27.06 -10.02
CA ALA A 774 -24.52 27.56 -9.70
C ALA A 774 -25.47 26.52 -9.07
N PHE A 775 -24.98 25.34 -8.66
CA PHE A 775 -25.76 24.25 -8.08
C PHE A 775 -25.04 23.61 -6.88
N ALA A 776 -25.81 23.27 -5.86
CA ALA A 776 -25.43 22.43 -4.72
C ALA A 776 -25.83 20.98 -5.02
N ARG A 777 -24.96 20.03 -4.68
CA ARG A 777 -25.28 18.61 -4.82
C ARG A 777 -25.88 18.08 -3.52
N THR A 778 -26.96 17.33 -3.64
CA THR A 778 -27.63 16.69 -2.50
C THR A 778 -27.80 15.21 -2.77
N THR A 779 -27.34 14.36 -1.85
CA THR A 779 -27.59 12.92 -1.90
C THR A 779 -28.68 12.50 -0.92
N TYR A 780 -29.53 11.56 -1.35
CA TYR A 780 -30.62 11.00 -0.56
C TYR A 780 -30.49 9.49 -0.48
N ASP A 781 -30.70 8.94 0.71
CA ASP A 781 -30.68 7.52 0.97
C ASP A 781 -32.07 7.03 1.40
N VAL A 782 -32.50 5.92 0.83
CA VAL A 782 -33.60 5.08 1.32
C VAL A 782 -32.99 3.72 1.62
N ARG A 783 -33.05 3.30 2.87
CA ARG A 783 -32.41 2.07 3.34
C ARG A 783 -33.44 1.06 3.83
N GLY A 784 -33.14 -0.22 3.64
CA GLY A 784 -33.87 -1.31 4.30
C GLY A 784 -35.31 -1.48 3.83
N LEU A 785 -35.57 -1.30 2.53
CA LEU A 785 -36.87 -1.59 1.94
C LEU A 785 -37.27 -3.06 2.17
N PRO A 786 -38.57 -3.33 2.44
CA PRO A 786 -39.08 -4.68 2.63
C PRO A 786 -38.72 -5.62 1.46
N GLU A 787 -38.47 -6.90 1.75
CA GLU A 787 -38.07 -7.90 0.75
C GLU A 787 -39.10 -8.10 -0.38
N ASP A 788 -40.38 -7.85 -0.10
CA ASP A 788 -41.47 -7.92 -1.07
C ASP A 788 -41.54 -6.71 -2.01
N THR A 789 -40.69 -5.70 -1.80
CA THR A 789 -40.64 -4.52 -2.65
C THR A 789 -40.19 -4.90 -4.05
N ARG A 790 -41.01 -4.52 -5.04
CA ARG A 790 -40.77 -4.83 -6.44
C ARG A 790 -40.72 -3.59 -7.32
N PHE A 791 -41.35 -2.50 -6.89
CA PHE A 791 -41.34 -1.24 -7.62
C PHE A 791 -40.93 -0.09 -6.71
N VAL A 792 -40.16 0.83 -7.27
CA VAL A 792 -39.76 2.09 -6.65
C VAL A 792 -40.27 3.23 -7.52
N LYS A 793 -40.94 4.20 -6.93
CA LYS A 793 -41.36 5.43 -7.61
C LYS A 793 -40.66 6.63 -6.98
N ILE A 794 -39.90 7.35 -7.78
CA ILE A 794 -39.23 8.59 -7.41
C ILE A 794 -40.09 9.74 -7.93
N VAL A 795 -40.60 10.54 -7.02
CA VAL A 795 -41.47 11.69 -7.30
C VAL A 795 -40.66 12.98 -7.18
N PHE A 796 -40.68 13.77 -8.25
CA PHE A 796 -40.00 15.06 -8.30
C PHE A 796 -40.76 16.10 -7.44
N PRO A 797 -40.07 17.02 -6.77
CA PRO A 797 -40.70 18.08 -6.00
C PRO A 797 -41.51 19.01 -6.92
N ARG A 798 -42.62 19.53 -6.39
CA ARG A 798 -43.41 20.57 -7.09
C ARG A 798 -42.79 21.92 -6.79
N SER A 799 -42.24 22.61 -7.79
CA SER A 799 -41.84 24.01 -7.61
C SER A 799 -43.07 24.89 -7.38
N ALA A 800 -42.93 25.92 -6.53
CA ALA A 800 -44.00 26.87 -6.22
C ALA A 800 -44.33 27.84 -7.38
N SER A 801 -44.08 27.44 -8.63
CA SER A 801 -44.33 28.26 -9.82
C SER A 801 -45.81 28.34 -10.22
N ALA A 802 -46.69 27.62 -9.51
CA ALA A 802 -48.13 27.64 -9.79
C ALA A 802 -48.82 28.87 -9.18
N ALA A 803 -48.87 29.93 -10.01
CA ALA A 803 -49.73 31.13 -9.94
C ALA A 803 -49.14 32.38 -9.30
N ARG A 804 -48.56 33.28 -10.12
CA ARG A 804 -48.31 34.69 -9.70
C ARG A 804 -48.57 35.71 -10.80
N SER A 805 -49.17 36.82 -10.36
CA SER A 805 -49.43 38.06 -11.09
C SER A 805 -48.18 38.93 -11.21
N ALA A 806 -48.15 39.81 -12.21
CA ALA A 806 -47.00 40.67 -12.52
C ALA A 806 -46.55 41.53 -11.31
N GLY A 807 -45.31 41.33 -10.84
CA GLY A 807 -44.65 42.21 -9.87
C GLY A 807 -43.94 41.54 -8.68
N GLU A 808 -44.12 40.25 -8.42
CA GLU A 808 -43.38 39.54 -7.35
C GLU A 808 -42.00 39.06 -7.83
N LYS A 809 -40.99 39.10 -6.93
CA LYS A 809 -39.67 38.48 -7.19
C LYS A 809 -39.87 36.97 -7.43
N ALA A 810 -39.32 36.46 -8.54
CA ALA A 810 -39.44 35.05 -8.91
C ALA A 810 -38.75 34.17 -7.85
N GLY A 811 -39.46 33.17 -7.33
CA GLY A 811 -38.86 32.05 -6.59
C GLY A 811 -38.21 31.04 -7.55
N PRO A 812 -37.58 29.98 -7.03
CA PRO A 812 -36.92 28.95 -7.85
C PRO A 812 -37.90 28.28 -8.84
N GLY A 813 -37.46 28.09 -10.08
CA GLY A 813 -38.18 27.38 -11.15
C GLY A 813 -38.16 25.86 -11.01
N ALA A 814 -38.99 25.16 -11.79
CA ALA A 814 -39.07 23.69 -11.77
C ALA A 814 -37.75 23.00 -12.17
N GLN A 815 -36.96 23.65 -13.02
CA GLN A 815 -35.67 23.16 -13.51
C GLN A 815 -34.50 23.47 -12.58
N ASP A 816 -34.72 24.21 -11.49
CA ASP A 816 -33.69 24.50 -10.48
C ASP A 816 -33.46 23.30 -9.53
N VAL A 817 -34.28 22.25 -9.62
CA VAL A 817 -34.08 20.96 -8.94
C VAL A 817 -33.97 19.86 -9.99
N GLN A 818 -32.84 19.17 -10.01
CA GLN A 818 -32.46 18.26 -11.08
C GLN A 818 -32.05 16.92 -10.48
N LEU A 819 -32.63 15.82 -10.96
CA LEU A 819 -32.15 14.48 -10.64
C LEU A 819 -31.03 14.14 -11.62
N ALA A 820 -29.89 13.65 -11.11
CA ALA A 820 -28.75 13.26 -11.92
C ALA A 820 -28.53 11.75 -11.92
N LYS A 821 -28.87 11.07 -10.82
CA LYS A 821 -28.57 9.64 -10.70
C LYS A 821 -29.52 8.90 -9.78
N VAL A 822 -29.74 7.63 -10.10
CA VAL A 822 -30.40 6.66 -9.23
C VAL A 822 -29.54 5.41 -9.12
N THR A 823 -29.10 5.07 -7.92
CA THR A 823 -28.39 3.81 -7.63
C THR A 823 -29.26 2.96 -6.70
N MET A 824 -29.32 1.65 -6.92
CA MET A 824 -30.11 0.72 -6.11
C MET A 824 -29.31 -0.54 -5.78
N LEU A 825 -29.56 -1.08 -4.60
CA LEU A 825 -29.08 -2.40 -4.20
C LEU A 825 -30.22 -3.40 -4.32
N GLN A 826 -30.08 -4.36 -5.23
CA GLN A 826 -31.07 -5.38 -5.52
C GLN A 826 -30.64 -6.71 -4.91
N ARG A 827 -31.49 -7.32 -4.08
CA ARG A 827 -31.23 -8.67 -3.57
C ARG A 827 -31.06 -9.65 -4.72
N ARG A 828 -29.98 -10.43 -4.70
CA ARG A 828 -29.73 -11.44 -5.71
C ARG A 828 -30.84 -12.51 -5.64
N PRO A 829 -31.52 -12.83 -6.75
CA PRO A 829 -32.53 -13.90 -6.74
C PRO A 829 -31.89 -15.23 -6.34
N ALA A 830 -32.55 -15.99 -5.46
CA ALA A 830 -32.08 -17.33 -5.11
C ALA A 830 -31.95 -18.18 -6.38
N ALA A 831 -30.81 -18.86 -6.54
CA ALA A 831 -30.63 -19.80 -7.65
C ALA A 831 -31.76 -20.83 -7.61
N PRO A 832 -32.38 -21.19 -8.76
CA PRO A 832 -33.43 -22.19 -8.78
C PRO A 832 -32.90 -23.49 -8.17
N SER A 833 -33.64 -24.03 -7.21
CA SER A 833 -33.32 -25.32 -6.59
C SER A 833 -33.33 -26.41 -7.69
N PRO A 834 -32.41 -27.39 -7.69
CA PRO A 834 -32.36 -28.45 -8.69
C PRO A 834 -33.57 -29.39 -8.72
N GLU A 835 -34.64 -29.09 -7.98
CA GLU A 835 -35.88 -29.88 -7.89
C GLU A 835 -37.11 -29.07 -8.37
N ASP A 836 -37.19 -28.71 -9.64
CA ASP A 836 -38.50 -28.47 -10.29
C ASP A 836 -38.45 -28.66 -11.83
N PRO A 837 -38.68 -29.87 -12.37
CA PRO A 837 -38.71 -30.11 -13.81
C PRO A 837 -40.11 -29.78 -14.33
N GLY A 838 -40.38 -28.50 -14.65
CA GLY A 838 -41.79 -28.08 -14.75
C GLY A 838 -42.20 -26.92 -15.66
N MET A 839 -41.40 -26.37 -16.58
CA MET A 839 -41.94 -25.54 -17.68
C MET A 839 -40.94 -25.32 -18.84
N PRO A 840 -41.37 -25.32 -20.11
CA PRO A 840 -40.48 -24.99 -21.23
C PRO A 840 -40.29 -23.47 -21.34
N PRO A 841 -39.08 -22.98 -21.67
CA PRO A 841 -38.84 -21.56 -21.86
C PRO A 841 -39.40 -21.08 -23.21
N ASN A 842 -40.24 -20.05 -23.17
CA ASN A 842 -40.61 -19.27 -24.34
C ASN A 842 -39.54 -18.19 -24.59
N GLY A 843 -38.79 -18.36 -25.68
CA GLY A 843 -38.38 -17.28 -26.59
C GLY A 843 -37.32 -16.26 -26.16
N GLY A 844 -36.09 -16.46 -26.66
CA GLY A 844 -35.33 -15.39 -27.33
C GLY A 844 -34.54 -14.41 -26.45
N GLY A 845 -33.51 -14.90 -25.76
CA GLY A 845 -32.40 -14.10 -25.24
C GLY A 845 -31.14 -14.96 -25.30
N ALA A 846 -30.04 -14.43 -25.82
CA ALA A 846 -28.78 -15.16 -25.93
C ALA A 846 -28.35 -15.70 -24.56
N GLU A 847 -28.09 -17.01 -24.48
CA GLU A 847 -27.52 -17.63 -23.29
C GLU A 847 -26.18 -16.94 -22.95
N PRO A 848 -25.93 -16.54 -21.69
CA PRO A 848 -24.58 -16.24 -21.27
C PRO A 848 -23.76 -17.51 -21.44
N GLN A 849 -22.71 -17.46 -22.25
CA GLN A 849 -21.75 -18.55 -22.34
C GLN A 849 -21.25 -18.84 -20.93
N ALA A 850 -21.45 -20.08 -20.48
CA ALA A 850 -20.88 -20.55 -19.24
C ALA A 850 -19.38 -20.21 -19.21
N PRO A 851 -18.83 -19.73 -18.08
CA PRO A 851 -17.40 -19.56 -17.97
C PRO A 851 -16.74 -20.88 -18.33
N HIS A 852 -15.78 -20.83 -19.24
CA HIS A 852 -14.94 -21.98 -19.56
C HIS A 852 -14.43 -22.52 -18.23
N LYS A 853 -14.90 -23.72 -17.84
CA LYS A 853 -14.21 -24.49 -16.81
C LYS A 853 -12.75 -24.58 -17.27
N PRO A 854 -11.76 -24.21 -16.43
CA PRO A 854 -10.40 -24.58 -16.74
C PRO A 854 -10.38 -26.12 -16.82
N SER A 855 -10.12 -26.63 -18.03
CA SER A 855 -9.70 -28.02 -18.16
C SER A 855 -8.48 -28.23 -17.26
N PRO A 856 -8.37 -29.33 -16.51
CA PRO A 856 -7.18 -29.64 -15.71
C PRO A 856 -5.99 -30.09 -16.59
N SER A 857 -5.82 -29.47 -17.75
CA SER A 857 -4.76 -29.75 -18.71
C SER A 857 -4.44 -28.45 -19.44
N ASP A 858 -3.76 -27.56 -18.73
CA ASP A 858 -2.74 -26.63 -19.25
C ASP A 858 -2.24 -25.82 -18.04
N GLU A 859 -1.55 -26.52 -17.13
CA GLU A 859 -0.54 -25.86 -16.30
C GLU A 859 0.49 -25.25 -17.28
N ARG A 860 0.58 -23.91 -17.34
CA ARG A 860 1.75 -23.26 -17.97
C ARG A 860 3.01 -23.86 -17.33
N PRO A 861 4.02 -24.25 -18.11
CA PRO A 861 5.27 -24.70 -17.53
C PRO A 861 5.88 -23.57 -16.69
N ALA A 862 6.37 -23.92 -15.52
CA ALA A 862 7.29 -23.08 -14.76
C ALA A 862 8.42 -22.59 -15.68
N ALA A 863 8.94 -21.39 -15.41
CA ALA A 863 10.10 -20.82 -16.08
C ALA A 863 11.20 -21.88 -16.30
N PRO A 864 11.88 -21.88 -17.46
CA PRO A 864 12.82 -22.95 -17.80
C PRO A 864 13.92 -23.06 -16.72
N PRO A 865 14.22 -24.26 -16.23
CA PRO A 865 15.27 -24.45 -15.24
C PRO A 865 16.65 -24.22 -15.87
N LEU A 866 17.54 -23.58 -15.09
CA LEU A 866 18.99 -23.68 -15.28
C LEU A 866 19.39 -25.19 -15.28
N PRO A 867 20.41 -25.59 -16.06
CA PRO A 867 20.65 -27.00 -16.37
C PRO A 867 21.01 -27.88 -15.17
N ASP A 868 20.45 -29.09 -15.24
CA ASP A 868 20.30 -30.19 -14.27
C ASP A 868 21.62 -30.79 -13.71
N VAL A 869 21.70 -30.96 -12.38
CA VAL A 869 22.57 -31.94 -11.73
C VAL A 869 21.70 -32.93 -10.95
N ARG A 870 21.76 -34.18 -11.40
CA ARG A 870 20.90 -35.32 -11.05
C ARG A 870 20.88 -35.78 -9.59
N ALA A 871 19.74 -36.43 -9.27
CA ALA A 871 19.46 -37.59 -8.39
C ALA A 871 18.65 -37.23 -7.13
N GLY A 872 17.69 -38.00 -6.63
CA GLY A 872 17.11 -39.30 -6.97
C GLY A 872 15.87 -39.56 -6.08
N LYS A 873 15.01 -40.47 -6.51
CA LYS A 873 13.64 -40.77 -6.01
C LYS A 873 13.59 -41.26 -4.56
N ALA A 874 12.53 -40.88 -3.82
CA ALA A 874 11.81 -41.77 -2.90
C ALA A 874 10.37 -41.31 -2.60
N LYS A 875 9.43 -42.27 -2.66
CA LYS A 875 8.01 -42.18 -2.28
C LYS A 875 7.86 -42.21 -0.75
N ALA A 876 6.77 -41.64 -0.21
CA ALA A 876 5.68 -42.38 0.46
C ALA A 876 4.97 -41.61 1.61
N VAL A 877 3.63 -41.55 1.46
CA VAL A 877 2.58 -41.87 2.46
C VAL A 877 2.09 -40.79 3.43
N GLN A 878 0.78 -40.59 3.30
CA GLN A 878 -0.17 -39.86 4.14
C GLN A 878 -0.31 -40.45 5.56
N ALA A 879 -0.60 -39.58 6.54
CA ALA A 879 -1.42 -39.93 7.70
C ALA A 879 -2.21 -38.71 8.20
N LYS A 880 -3.55 -38.88 8.31
CA LYS A 880 -4.46 -38.00 9.07
C LYS A 880 -4.31 -38.23 10.58
N PRO A 881 -4.68 -37.26 11.42
CA PRO A 881 -5.83 -37.44 12.32
C PRO A 881 -6.72 -36.18 12.32
N GLY A 882 -8.03 -36.19 12.62
CA GLY A 882 -8.69 -36.85 13.73
C GLY A 882 -9.25 -35.74 14.65
N SER A 883 -10.53 -35.45 14.50
CA SER A 883 -11.33 -34.44 15.21
C SER A 883 -11.48 -34.70 16.71
N SER A 884 -11.56 -33.63 17.52
CA SER A 884 -12.60 -33.50 18.56
C SER A 884 -12.64 -32.11 19.19
N SER A 885 -13.87 -31.59 19.24
CA SER A 885 -14.41 -30.39 19.87
C SER A 885 -14.31 -30.31 21.40
N LEU A 886 -14.41 -29.10 21.95
CA LEU A 886 -15.16 -28.67 23.18
C LEU A 886 -14.82 -27.18 23.40
N ALA A 887 -15.63 -26.18 23.03
CA ALA A 887 -16.89 -25.69 23.61
C ALA A 887 -16.81 -25.13 25.05
N ARG A 888 -17.18 -23.83 25.15
CA ARG A 888 -17.75 -23.05 26.28
C ARG A 888 -16.84 -21.98 26.89
N THR A 889 -17.23 -20.76 27.27
CA THR A 889 -18.42 -19.84 27.14
C THR A 889 -18.10 -18.63 28.06
N GLY A 890 -18.61 -17.43 27.75
CA GLY A 890 -18.96 -16.39 28.76
C GLY A 890 -17.98 -15.20 28.84
N SER A 891 -18.22 -14.03 28.24
CA SER A 891 -19.29 -13.01 28.41
C SER A 891 -19.03 -11.98 29.53
N ASN A 892 -19.27 -10.70 29.17
CA ASN A 892 -19.49 -9.46 29.94
C ASN A 892 -18.31 -8.46 29.81
N ALA A 893 -18.38 -7.37 29.05
CA ALA A 893 -19.37 -6.27 28.91
C ALA A 893 -19.43 -5.30 30.10
N MET A 894 -18.95 -4.06 29.86
CA MET A 894 -19.26 -2.73 30.44
C MET A 894 -18.03 -1.84 30.13
N GLY A 895 -18.06 -0.73 29.38
CA GLY A 895 -19.09 0.30 29.20
C GLY A 895 -18.77 1.46 30.15
N ILE A 896 -18.47 2.66 29.60
CA ILE A 896 -18.76 4.04 30.11
C ILE A 896 -17.69 5.08 29.64
N THR A 897 -18.07 5.82 28.58
CA THR A 897 -18.13 7.28 28.35
C THR A 897 -17.09 8.29 28.90
N GLY A 898 -16.75 9.25 28.01
CA GLY A 898 -16.39 10.66 28.29
C GLY A 898 -15.01 11.03 27.74
N GLY A 899 -14.77 12.00 26.84
CA GLY A 899 -15.46 13.24 26.48
C GLY A 899 -14.53 14.44 26.77
N ALA A 900 -13.84 15.00 25.76
CA ALA A 900 -13.07 16.26 25.87
C ALA A 900 -12.84 16.83 24.44
N LEU A 901 -13.60 17.84 23.99
CA LEU A 901 -13.40 19.30 24.13
C LEU A 901 -12.04 19.81 23.61
N LEU A 902 -12.01 20.23 22.34
CA LEU A 902 -10.92 20.98 21.71
C LEU A 902 -11.00 22.48 22.06
N LEU A 903 -9.85 23.07 22.41
CA LEU A 903 -9.62 24.51 22.48
C LEU A 903 -8.54 24.86 21.46
N LEU A 904 -8.96 25.51 20.37
CA LEU A 904 -8.11 26.25 19.44
C LEU A 904 -7.69 27.57 20.08
N GLY A 905 -6.42 27.92 19.92
CA GLY A 905 -5.86 29.23 20.25
C GLY A 905 -4.94 29.70 19.12
N ALA A 906 -5.50 30.51 18.22
CA ALA A 906 -4.82 31.17 17.12
C ALA A 906 -3.81 32.23 17.60
N GLY A 907 -2.81 32.50 16.76
CA GLY A 907 -1.87 33.60 16.97
C GLY A 907 -1.09 33.95 15.70
N ALA A 908 -1.76 34.57 14.73
CA ALA A 908 -1.08 35.41 13.75
C ALA A 908 -0.78 36.78 14.38
N LEU A 909 0.40 37.35 14.14
CA LEU A 909 0.60 38.59 13.35
C LEU A 909 1.97 39.30 13.61
N LEU A 910 2.73 39.51 12.53
CA LEU A 910 3.58 40.68 12.16
C LEU A 910 4.60 41.29 13.15
N ARG A 911 5.90 41.30 12.77
CA ARG A 911 6.60 42.49 12.24
C ARG A 911 8.08 42.27 11.87
N ARG A 912 8.46 42.89 10.74
CA ARG A 912 9.80 43.14 10.18
C ARG A 912 10.81 43.72 11.19
N LEU A 913 12.11 43.44 10.99
CA LEU A 913 13.14 44.41 10.56
C LEU A 913 14.56 43.79 10.59
N ARG A 914 15.29 43.95 9.46
CA ARG A 914 16.75 44.16 9.27
C ARG A 914 17.69 43.21 10.04
N SER A 915 18.56 42.43 9.38
CA SER A 915 19.53 42.78 8.33
C SER A 915 19.99 41.53 7.58
#